data_AF-A0A352T2J6-F1
#
_entry.id   AF-A0A352T2J6-F1
#
_cell.length_a   1.000
_cell.length_b   1.000
_cell.length_c   1.000
_cell.angle_alpha   90.00
_cell.angle_beta   90.00
_cell.angle_gamma   90.00
#
_symmetry.space_group_name_H-M   'P 1'
#
loop_
_entity.id
_entity.type
_entity.pdbx_description
1 polymer ?
#
loop_
_entity_poly.entity_id
_entity_poly.type
_entity_poly.pdbx_seq_one_letter_code
_entity_poly.pdbx_strand_id
1 'polypeptide(L)'
;MRYSNLKKLAAVVLSIGMVFSSSAVTGFSADNSKMIPTIVESSYSQAAANIDDEYAYDGTYVDKWGDTRKGSQLGVTYTKDATEFNIWAPAATGVKVNIYEAGAGNASNACKIGSYTLEKVSSSKEWNGIWTITLVGNWGDYYYDYTITTTDAYHKDSNQTQTYNIQDPYSVAVSEDGKYSYITDTSTISPEGWDNDRHVYVDSTKANTVYRISVKDFSSDAESGMTAGGKYSAFTQKGAKVNSAGELVSGIDYLKELGVTTVQLAPFADYEADSEYEILNYNAPEISYASNPSDCKTVIKECKEMIQALHSAGFSVVMEMPYTHASEENSLEKSVPGFFYRINNSGGRYTTNTGYDNEFATERKMYRIYMVNSMKYWAEEYHVDGFSLDLIDCVNMKYRGASHVYKWLDDIKKSLAEEDTNLVIWGDNYTKEERQNKTSVYDEIIGTTGGTYGDRNEKAVKIYKQKAAMKYATPGTLFMDGGEEMCNSVKETGSSCLEWKDSADYADVVSYYRGLMQIRKAFSPLADSQEITDSEAYVLTGTKADEWDTMAVLNNDSDVAKEITIPVQTRAATDWVVIANGESAGVTSLGEVSGSVVNVPAYTTMLLVDRNSFEAVAVTSDKGKVIVNYVIKDSGQKLRESITLQGTPGTNYAVPGNIKIPSGYTFLSQTGNKRGVYTSDTQTVTYYYEAIDPDTVVYGIKNNGVYCKNAKFKVTSPDYTQVMAGNKILTSDADGAYTVSAADGTQTIALTDSEGYSIYLSITVNADHTINNSDCTRESTCSVCQQTFPAQTSHRFSATWTKDDTSHWKVCENDGCTVTTTKTKHSGTDDGDCTTPVMCECGEVVTAAKAEHIYGEWKSNGNGTHTRKCITAGCTKVETANCAGGEATCKKRAVCTECNAEYGTLNPANHNGNEVWEQTAETHQKKYDCCGAYSTNEEAHNWEDGHCSVCGYDCIHTGGNATCTQKAVCDICHIEYGEINADNHTGTEEWTQTATEHEKKYDCCGKVTVEKGNHNWKDGTCEVCGYVCVHSGGEANCTKGAVCENCGKEYTEKNLANHSGKVVWEQTAETHQKKCDCCDKEVSVSEAHDWENGVCKVCNYQCGHTGGNATCVKKALCTICGEEYGTYNMSIHEDLHLVAAKEATMTDEGNIEYWYCNACDRYYIRQDGLVEIEKSQTVIAKLKDTTPPADITPPADITPPADTTSPADITPATDTDKEAKAEAVKEQTPGTRDDKRTLAWLLMFVIGGAGVIVFGKKNKFTDKI
;
A
#
# COMPACT_ATOMS: atom_id res chain seq x y z
N MET A 1 -59.99 -27.50 1.36
CA MET A 1 -59.26 -27.53 2.66
C MET A 1 -59.02 -28.98 3.06
N ARG A 2 -57.97 -29.26 3.88
CA ARG A 2 -57.45 -30.60 4.24
C ARG A 2 -56.64 -31.37 3.16
N TYR A 3 -55.75 -30.67 2.43
CA TYR A 3 -54.54 -31.31 1.84
C TYR A 3 -53.31 -30.37 1.75
N SER A 4 -53.32 -29.24 2.48
CA SER A 4 -52.27 -28.21 2.41
C SER A 4 -51.26 -28.24 3.58
N ASN A 5 -51.54 -29.00 4.66
CA ASN A 5 -50.80 -28.88 5.92
C ASN A 5 -49.66 -29.89 6.14
N LEU A 6 -49.49 -30.92 5.29
CA LEU A 6 -48.32 -31.83 5.41
C LEU A 6 -47.07 -31.27 4.72
N LYS A 7 -47.19 -30.62 3.55
CA LYS A 7 -46.06 -29.92 2.92
C LYS A 7 -45.52 -28.77 3.77
N LYS A 8 -46.37 -28.10 4.56
CA LYS A 8 -45.97 -27.02 5.48
C LYS A 8 -45.23 -27.46 6.74
N LEU A 9 -45.20 -28.76 7.08
CA LEU A 9 -44.43 -29.25 8.25
C LEU A 9 -43.08 -29.87 7.85
N ALA A 10 -42.99 -30.52 6.68
CA ALA A 10 -41.71 -30.94 6.13
C ALA A 10 -40.85 -29.74 5.70
N ALA A 11 -41.45 -28.71 5.11
CA ALA A 11 -40.74 -27.48 4.77
C ALA A 11 -40.21 -26.74 6.00
N VAL A 12 -40.93 -26.74 7.13
CA VAL A 12 -40.54 -26.03 8.37
C VAL A 12 -39.39 -26.71 9.12
N VAL A 13 -39.13 -28.01 8.92
CA VAL A 13 -37.97 -28.69 9.54
C VAL A 13 -36.72 -28.59 8.66
N LEU A 14 -36.86 -28.43 7.34
CA LEU A 14 -35.73 -28.17 6.43
C LEU A 14 -35.39 -26.68 6.31
N SER A 15 -36.34 -25.75 6.50
CA SER A 15 -36.06 -24.31 6.55
C SER A 15 -35.49 -23.81 7.88
N ILE A 16 -35.27 -24.69 8.86
CA ILE A 16 -34.54 -24.37 10.11
C ILE A 16 -33.07 -24.80 10.02
N GLY A 17 -32.68 -25.56 8.97
CA GLY A 17 -31.30 -25.98 8.71
C GLY A 17 -30.57 -25.20 7.60
N MET A 18 -31.25 -24.26 6.92
CA MET A 18 -30.70 -23.48 5.80
C MET A 18 -31.09 -21.99 5.86
N VAL A 19 -31.13 -21.42 7.07
CA VAL A 19 -31.34 -19.97 7.29
C VAL A 19 -30.34 -19.46 8.33
N PHE A 20 -29.05 -19.72 8.08
CA PHE A 20 -27.91 -18.99 8.66
C PHE A 20 -26.70 -19.03 7.70
N SER A 21 -26.95 -18.82 6.40
CA SER A 21 -25.99 -18.12 5.53
C SER A 21 -26.45 -16.68 5.32
N SER A 22 -26.90 -16.04 6.42
CA SER A 22 -26.70 -14.61 6.52
C SER A 22 -25.19 -14.40 6.46
N SER A 23 -24.68 -14.00 5.30
CA SER A 23 -23.50 -13.17 5.24
C SER A 23 -23.79 -11.97 6.13
N ALA A 24 -23.36 -12.08 7.39
CA ALA A 24 -23.37 -10.96 8.30
C ALA A 24 -22.65 -9.84 7.57
N VAL A 25 -23.19 -8.62 7.65
CA VAL A 25 -22.44 -7.44 7.22
C VAL A 25 -21.26 -7.32 8.19
N THR A 26 -20.14 -7.97 7.85
CA THR A 26 -18.83 -7.74 8.47
C THR A 26 -18.16 -6.54 7.82
N GLY A 27 -18.96 -5.51 7.52
CA GLY A 27 -18.42 -4.16 7.54
C GLY A 27 -18.01 -3.87 8.98
N PHE A 28 -16.95 -3.07 9.15
CA PHE A 28 -16.62 -2.45 10.43
C PHE A 28 -17.68 -1.39 10.78
N SER A 29 -18.92 -1.81 11.06
CA SER A 29 -19.96 -0.95 11.58
C SER A 29 -19.85 -0.94 13.11
N ALA A 30 -19.15 0.07 13.62
CA ALA A 30 -19.33 0.51 14.99
C ALA A 30 -20.80 0.96 15.15
N ASP A 31 -21.66 0.10 15.73
CA ASP A 31 -23.10 0.26 16.06
C ASP A 31 -23.80 1.52 15.49
N ASN A 32 -23.82 1.64 14.16
CA ASN A 32 -24.13 2.89 13.46
C ASN A 32 -25.57 2.95 12.91
N SER A 33 -26.52 2.44 13.71
CA SER A 33 -27.97 2.65 13.55
C SER A 33 -28.41 4.14 13.45
N LYS A 34 -27.47 5.07 13.62
CA LYS A 34 -27.56 6.51 13.37
C LYS A 34 -27.66 6.90 11.90
N MET A 35 -27.07 6.13 10.98
CA MET A 35 -27.10 6.46 9.53
C MET A 35 -28.41 6.05 8.85
N ILE A 36 -29.25 5.23 9.50
CA ILE A 36 -30.55 4.81 8.96
C ILE A 36 -31.49 6.04 8.83
N PRO A 37 -31.90 6.41 7.60
CA PRO A 37 -32.80 7.51 7.30
C PRO A 37 -34.08 7.43 8.13
N THR A 38 -34.30 8.45 8.96
CA THR A 38 -35.51 8.58 9.80
C THR A 38 -36.44 9.64 9.21
N ILE A 39 -37.21 9.22 8.22
CA ILE A 39 -38.13 10.07 7.46
C ILE A 39 -39.41 10.40 8.24
N VAL A 40 -40.07 11.48 7.87
CA VAL A 40 -41.40 11.85 8.37
C VAL A 40 -42.38 11.75 7.22
N GLU A 41 -43.55 11.14 7.44
CA GLU A 41 -44.61 11.17 6.44
C GLU A 41 -45.02 12.62 6.15
N SER A 42 -45.05 12.95 4.86
CA SER A 42 -45.36 14.28 4.33
C SER A 42 -46.22 14.16 3.08
N SER A 43 -46.83 15.27 2.66
CA SER A 43 -47.55 15.35 1.38
C SER A 43 -46.64 15.02 0.19
N TYR A 44 -45.36 15.38 0.26
CA TYR A 44 -44.36 15.07 -0.76
C TYR A 44 -44.12 13.55 -0.86
N SER A 45 -43.82 12.90 0.27
CA SER A 45 -43.58 11.45 0.32
C SER A 45 -44.82 10.63 -0.06
N GLN A 46 -46.03 11.14 0.24
CA GLN A 46 -47.28 10.50 -0.17
C GLN A 46 -47.56 10.66 -1.66
N ALA A 47 -47.30 11.83 -2.26
CA ALA A 47 -47.51 12.03 -3.69
C ALA A 47 -46.57 11.13 -4.52
N ALA A 48 -45.30 11.03 -4.12
CA ALA A 48 -44.36 10.07 -4.71
C ALA A 48 -44.82 8.61 -4.49
N ALA A 49 -45.42 8.27 -3.34
CA ALA A 49 -45.95 6.92 -3.11
C ALA A 49 -47.15 6.61 -4.03
N ASN A 50 -48.04 7.59 -4.26
CA ASN A 50 -49.15 7.43 -5.18
C ASN A 50 -48.68 7.21 -6.63
N ILE A 51 -47.62 7.89 -7.08
CA ILE A 51 -47.01 7.66 -8.41
C ILE A 51 -46.46 6.23 -8.50
N ASP A 52 -45.83 5.74 -7.44
CA ASP A 52 -45.26 4.39 -7.35
C ASP A 52 -46.37 3.33 -7.36
N ASP A 53 -47.43 3.51 -6.57
CA ASP A 53 -48.61 2.61 -6.54
C ASP A 53 -49.38 2.58 -7.88
N GLU A 54 -49.44 3.70 -8.61
CA GLU A 54 -50.20 3.84 -9.86
C GLU A 54 -49.39 3.43 -11.11
N TYR A 55 -48.08 3.71 -11.14
CA TYR A 55 -47.25 3.60 -12.34
C TYR A 55 -46.00 2.71 -12.20
N ALA A 56 -45.77 2.01 -11.08
CA ALA A 56 -44.59 1.16 -10.96
C ALA A 56 -44.59 -0.02 -11.94
N TYR A 57 -43.52 -0.10 -12.73
CA TYR A 57 -43.29 -1.03 -13.80
C TYR A 57 -42.05 -1.90 -13.54
N ASP A 58 -42.24 -3.20 -13.35
CA ASP A 58 -41.19 -4.19 -13.05
C ASP A 58 -40.76 -5.00 -14.29
N GLY A 59 -40.91 -4.43 -15.49
CA GLY A 59 -40.68 -5.16 -16.74
C GLY A 59 -41.84 -6.10 -17.12
N THR A 60 -42.94 -6.11 -16.36
CA THR A 60 -44.14 -6.91 -16.65
C THR A 60 -45.40 -6.06 -16.79
N TYR A 61 -46.42 -6.61 -17.48
CA TYR A 61 -47.76 -6.04 -17.54
C TYR A 61 -48.83 -7.12 -17.36
N VAL A 62 -49.99 -6.74 -16.84
CA VAL A 62 -51.16 -7.62 -16.79
C VAL A 62 -51.97 -7.44 -18.07
N ASP A 63 -52.13 -8.51 -18.83
CA ASP A 63 -52.91 -8.49 -20.05
C ASP A 63 -54.43 -8.46 -19.79
N LYS A 64 -55.22 -8.28 -20.84
CA LYS A 64 -56.70 -8.16 -20.76
C LYS A 64 -57.42 -9.44 -20.27
N TRP A 65 -56.70 -10.54 -20.06
CA TRP A 65 -57.21 -11.79 -19.50
C TRP A 65 -56.83 -11.97 -18.02
N GLY A 66 -55.97 -11.10 -17.49
CA GLY A 66 -55.48 -11.17 -16.11
C GLY A 66 -54.15 -11.91 -15.96
N ASP A 67 -53.51 -12.32 -17.06
CA ASP A 67 -52.21 -12.99 -17.02
C ASP A 67 -51.06 -11.96 -17.01
N THR A 68 -50.06 -12.16 -16.16
CA THR A 68 -48.81 -11.39 -16.19
C THR A 68 -47.95 -11.80 -17.40
N ARG A 69 -47.46 -10.82 -18.16
CA ARG A 69 -46.60 -10.96 -19.35
C ARG A 69 -45.34 -10.11 -19.20
N LYS A 70 -44.24 -10.52 -19.83
CA LYS A 70 -43.05 -9.65 -20.01
C LYS A 70 -43.42 -8.50 -20.96
N GLY A 71 -43.11 -7.26 -20.57
CA GLY A 71 -43.30 -6.06 -21.39
C GLY A 71 -41.98 -5.55 -21.98
N SER A 72 -42.00 -4.34 -22.53
CA SER A 72 -40.80 -3.68 -23.10
C SER A 72 -39.78 -3.31 -22.01
N GLN A 73 -38.50 -3.42 -22.36
CA GLN A 73 -37.38 -3.01 -21.50
C GLN A 73 -37.25 -1.48 -21.49
N LEU A 74 -36.95 -0.90 -20.32
CA LEU A 74 -36.64 0.53 -20.19
C LEU A 74 -35.21 0.82 -20.69
N GLY A 75 -34.98 2.04 -21.18
CA GLY A 75 -33.79 2.42 -21.93
C GLY A 75 -33.96 2.19 -23.42
N VAL A 76 -32.85 1.85 -24.10
CA VAL A 76 -32.81 1.59 -25.54
C VAL A 76 -32.67 0.10 -25.84
N THR A 77 -33.50 -0.39 -26.77
CA THR A 77 -33.34 -1.70 -27.42
C THR A 77 -32.99 -1.47 -28.89
N TYR A 78 -31.73 -1.71 -29.26
CA TYR A 78 -31.23 -1.50 -30.62
C TYR A 78 -31.20 -2.82 -31.42
N THR A 79 -31.61 -2.73 -32.69
CA THR A 79 -31.35 -3.73 -33.73
C THR A 79 -30.99 -3.04 -35.04
N LYS A 80 -30.40 -3.76 -35.99
CA LYS A 80 -30.06 -3.20 -37.32
C LYS A 80 -31.28 -2.69 -38.12
N ASP A 81 -32.47 -3.19 -37.81
CA ASP A 81 -33.72 -2.85 -38.51
C ASP A 81 -34.54 -1.75 -37.80
N ALA A 82 -34.37 -1.58 -36.49
CA ALA A 82 -35.03 -0.53 -35.69
C ALA A 82 -34.41 -0.36 -34.29
N THR A 83 -34.60 0.83 -33.71
CA THR A 83 -34.30 1.14 -32.30
C THR A 83 -35.58 1.53 -31.56
N GLU A 84 -35.90 0.84 -30.46
CA GLU A 84 -36.96 1.23 -29.52
C GLU A 84 -36.35 1.99 -28.34
N PHE A 85 -36.96 3.14 -28.00
CA PHE A 85 -36.61 3.98 -26.84
C PHE A 85 -37.78 3.94 -25.85
N ASN A 86 -37.53 3.61 -24.59
CA ASN A 86 -38.55 3.54 -23.55
C ASN A 86 -38.09 4.23 -22.26
N ILE A 87 -38.76 5.31 -21.85
CA ILE A 87 -38.46 6.02 -20.59
C ILE A 87 -39.69 6.07 -19.67
N TRP A 88 -39.49 5.74 -18.40
CA TRP A 88 -40.51 5.89 -17.36
C TRP A 88 -40.52 7.33 -16.86
N ALA A 89 -41.59 8.07 -17.14
CA ALA A 89 -41.75 9.47 -16.76
C ALA A 89 -43.23 9.84 -16.54
N PRO A 90 -43.87 9.35 -15.46
CA PRO A 90 -45.30 9.55 -15.19
C PRO A 90 -45.69 11.01 -14.88
N ALA A 91 -44.78 11.86 -14.43
CA ALA A 91 -45.02 13.29 -14.24
C ALA A 91 -44.86 14.13 -15.52
N ALA A 92 -44.35 13.53 -16.61
CA ALA A 92 -44.12 14.24 -17.85
C ALA A 92 -45.42 14.56 -18.60
N THR A 93 -45.41 15.72 -19.25
CA THR A 93 -46.47 16.20 -20.15
C THR A 93 -46.08 16.04 -21.62
N GLY A 94 -44.78 15.95 -21.92
CA GLY A 94 -44.24 15.60 -23.23
C GLY A 94 -42.78 15.18 -23.14
N VAL A 95 -42.38 14.21 -23.96
CA VAL A 95 -41.01 13.70 -24.07
C VAL A 95 -40.62 13.64 -25.54
N LYS A 96 -39.39 14.03 -25.87
CA LYS A 96 -38.78 13.85 -27.18
C LYS A 96 -37.41 13.22 -27.06
N VAL A 97 -37.05 12.31 -27.96
CA VAL A 97 -35.66 11.88 -28.17
C VAL A 97 -35.03 12.78 -29.24
N ASN A 98 -33.81 13.24 -28.98
CA ASN A 98 -32.99 13.98 -29.94
C ASN A 98 -31.81 13.12 -30.36
N ILE A 99 -31.52 13.03 -31.66
CA ILE A 99 -30.43 12.19 -32.20
C ILE A 99 -29.30 13.09 -32.75
N TYR A 100 -28.05 12.68 -32.52
CA TYR A 100 -26.82 13.39 -32.86
C TYR A 100 -25.81 12.45 -33.53
N GLU A 101 -25.06 12.97 -34.51
CA GLU A 101 -23.98 12.22 -35.21
C GLU A 101 -22.73 11.99 -34.35
N ALA A 102 -22.50 12.80 -33.30
CA ALA A 102 -21.37 12.68 -32.41
C ALA A 102 -21.63 13.33 -31.04
N GLY A 103 -20.97 12.82 -30.00
CA GLY A 103 -20.95 13.41 -28.65
C GLY A 103 -19.97 14.59 -28.48
N ALA A 104 -19.83 15.06 -27.24
CA ALA A 104 -19.17 16.33 -26.91
C ALA A 104 -17.67 16.44 -27.30
N GLY A 105 -16.90 15.35 -27.27
CA GLY A 105 -15.49 15.35 -27.72
C GLY A 105 -15.31 15.76 -29.19
N ASN A 106 -16.39 15.69 -29.99
CA ASN A 106 -16.45 16.15 -31.38
C ASN A 106 -17.36 17.39 -31.55
N ALA A 107 -17.34 18.35 -30.60
CA ALA A 107 -18.23 19.52 -30.57
C ALA A 107 -18.30 20.37 -31.87
N SER A 108 -17.29 20.28 -32.76
CA SER A 108 -17.33 20.90 -34.10
C SER A 108 -18.41 20.29 -35.03
N ASN A 109 -18.81 19.04 -34.76
CA ASN A 109 -19.66 18.18 -35.58
C ASN A 109 -20.88 17.62 -34.84
N ALA A 110 -21.15 18.01 -33.59
CA ALA A 110 -22.29 17.54 -32.78
C ALA A 110 -23.64 18.13 -33.26
N CYS A 111 -23.96 17.89 -34.54
CA CYS A 111 -25.20 18.34 -35.17
C CYS A 111 -26.37 17.45 -34.72
N LYS A 112 -27.45 18.07 -34.22
CA LYS A 112 -28.73 17.39 -33.98
C LYS A 112 -29.37 17.04 -35.32
N ILE A 113 -29.34 15.77 -35.71
CA ILE A 113 -29.90 15.28 -36.97
C ILE A 113 -31.39 15.00 -36.90
N GLY A 114 -31.94 14.78 -35.70
CA GLY A 114 -33.35 14.45 -35.51
C GLY A 114 -33.88 14.84 -34.12
N SER A 115 -35.19 15.03 -34.04
CA SER A 115 -35.93 15.22 -32.77
C SER A 115 -37.33 14.66 -32.95
N TYR A 116 -37.67 13.63 -32.17
CA TYR A 116 -38.87 12.81 -32.36
C TYR A 116 -39.66 12.73 -31.05
N THR A 117 -40.97 12.97 -31.11
CA THR A 117 -41.86 12.93 -29.93
C THR A 117 -42.24 11.50 -29.58
N LEU A 118 -42.12 11.12 -28.30
CA LEU A 118 -42.52 9.81 -27.79
C LEU A 118 -44.03 9.78 -27.49
N GLU A 119 -44.61 8.58 -27.56
CA GLU A 119 -46.02 8.29 -27.29
C GLU A 119 -46.22 7.57 -25.94
N LYS A 120 -47.40 7.67 -25.34
CA LYS A 120 -47.72 7.05 -24.04
C LYS A 120 -48.08 5.57 -24.17
N VAL A 121 -47.36 4.68 -23.49
CA VAL A 121 -47.63 3.23 -23.51
C VAL A 121 -48.83 2.88 -22.62
N SER A 122 -49.87 2.26 -23.19
CA SER A 122 -51.07 1.89 -22.42
C SER A 122 -51.26 0.37 -22.33
N SER A 123 -51.20 -0.17 -21.11
CA SER A 123 -51.52 -1.57 -20.81
C SER A 123 -53.00 -1.67 -20.44
N SER A 124 -53.76 -2.56 -21.10
CA SER A 124 -55.19 -2.78 -20.81
C SER A 124 -56.09 -1.51 -20.84
N LYS A 125 -55.65 -0.46 -21.55
CA LYS A 125 -56.22 0.91 -21.69
C LYS A 125 -55.90 1.91 -20.57
N GLU A 126 -55.03 1.57 -19.63
CA GLU A 126 -54.49 2.49 -18.62
C GLU A 126 -53.02 2.79 -18.94
N TRP A 127 -52.59 4.03 -18.73
CA TRP A 127 -51.21 4.46 -18.99
C TRP A 127 -50.29 3.95 -17.88
N ASN A 128 -49.19 3.30 -18.23
CA ASN A 128 -48.26 2.69 -17.26
C ASN A 128 -47.06 3.59 -16.89
N GLY A 129 -47.14 4.91 -17.18
CA GLY A 129 -46.07 5.87 -16.91
C GLY A 129 -44.94 5.88 -17.94
N ILE A 130 -44.91 4.94 -18.89
CA ILE A 130 -43.86 4.83 -19.91
C ILE A 130 -44.19 5.69 -21.14
N TRP A 131 -43.14 6.29 -21.70
CA TRP A 131 -43.10 6.93 -23.01
C TRP A 131 -42.25 6.09 -23.96
N THR A 132 -42.70 5.89 -25.21
CA THR A 132 -42.01 5.05 -26.20
C THR A 132 -41.91 5.70 -27.58
N ILE A 133 -40.88 5.34 -28.34
CA ILE A 133 -40.88 5.45 -29.81
C ILE A 133 -40.00 4.36 -30.43
N THR A 134 -40.43 3.82 -31.57
CA THR A 134 -39.59 2.95 -32.42
C THR A 134 -39.13 3.71 -33.66
N LEU A 135 -37.83 3.95 -33.81
CA LEU A 135 -37.23 4.51 -35.02
C LEU A 135 -36.79 3.35 -35.93
N VAL A 136 -37.37 3.27 -37.14
CA VAL A 136 -37.02 2.24 -38.13
C VAL A 136 -35.72 2.60 -38.84
N GLY A 137 -34.89 1.60 -39.14
CA GLY A 137 -33.57 1.72 -39.75
C GLY A 137 -32.44 1.44 -38.76
N ASN A 138 -31.20 1.43 -39.27
CA ASN A 138 -30.01 1.29 -38.44
C ASN A 138 -29.65 2.65 -37.82
N TRP A 139 -29.88 2.78 -36.50
CA TRP A 139 -29.47 3.94 -35.69
C TRP A 139 -28.33 3.62 -34.72
N GLY A 140 -27.65 2.48 -34.89
CA GLY A 140 -26.47 2.14 -34.11
C GLY A 140 -25.34 3.14 -34.34
N ASP A 141 -24.53 3.36 -33.31
CA ASP A 141 -23.38 4.26 -33.27
C ASP A 141 -23.73 5.77 -33.25
N TYR A 142 -25.01 6.13 -33.20
CA TYR A 142 -25.48 7.50 -32.96
C TYR A 142 -25.62 7.80 -31.46
N TYR A 143 -25.63 9.09 -31.12
CA TYR A 143 -25.84 9.59 -29.76
C TYR A 143 -27.24 10.18 -29.59
N TYR A 144 -27.77 10.20 -28.36
CA TYR A 144 -29.07 10.78 -28.06
C TYR A 144 -29.18 11.42 -26.67
N ASP A 145 -30.15 12.31 -26.54
CA ASP A 145 -30.69 12.78 -25.26
C ASP A 145 -32.22 12.81 -25.31
N TYR A 146 -32.87 12.98 -24.18
CA TYR A 146 -34.29 13.34 -24.10
C TYR A 146 -34.48 14.81 -23.75
N THR A 147 -35.31 15.52 -24.52
CA THR A 147 -35.98 16.73 -24.02
C THR A 147 -37.27 16.31 -23.31
N ILE A 148 -37.31 16.46 -21.99
CA ILE A 148 -38.46 16.12 -21.15
C ILE A 148 -39.11 17.38 -20.57
N THR A 149 -40.41 17.56 -20.80
CA THR A 149 -41.22 18.62 -20.21
C THR A 149 -42.12 18.01 -19.13
N THR A 150 -41.78 18.24 -17.86
CA THR A 150 -42.37 17.56 -16.70
C THR A 150 -42.79 18.52 -15.60
N THR A 151 -43.74 18.08 -14.78
CA THR A 151 -44.04 18.65 -13.47
C THR A 151 -43.18 17.97 -12.40
N ASP A 152 -43.21 18.47 -11.16
CA ASP A 152 -42.73 17.70 -10.00
C ASP A 152 -43.78 16.67 -9.55
N ALA A 153 -43.34 15.63 -8.83
CA ALA A 153 -44.15 14.49 -8.40
C ALA A 153 -45.38 14.87 -7.56
N TYR A 154 -45.28 15.95 -6.78
CA TYR A 154 -46.34 16.44 -5.89
C TYR A 154 -47.28 17.46 -6.54
N HIS A 155 -46.93 17.95 -7.73
CA HIS A 155 -47.77 18.75 -8.62
C HIS A 155 -48.01 18.08 -9.97
N LYS A 156 -48.06 16.73 -10.03
CA LYS A 156 -48.14 15.96 -11.29
C LYS A 156 -49.25 16.41 -12.27
N ASP A 157 -50.37 16.90 -11.72
CA ASP A 157 -51.56 17.35 -12.46
C ASP A 157 -51.60 18.89 -12.66
N SER A 158 -50.48 19.59 -12.45
CA SER A 158 -50.34 21.04 -12.58
C SER A 158 -49.98 21.49 -14.00
N ASN A 159 -50.31 22.74 -14.33
CA ASN A 159 -49.86 23.39 -15.56
C ASN A 159 -48.46 24.04 -15.42
N GLN A 160 -47.79 23.90 -14.27
CA GLN A 160 -46.45 24.44 -14.02
C GLN A 160 -45.37 23.40 -14.37
N THR A 161 -44.98 23.36 -15.63
CA THR A 161 -43.96 22.44 -16.15
C THR A 161 -42.57 23.08 -16.18
N GLN A 162 -41.54 22.30 -15.87
CA GLN A 162 -40.14 22.57 -16.19
C GLN A 162 -39.74 21.78 -17.44
N THR A 163 -38.58 22.09 -18.05
CA THR A 163 -38.05 21.33 -19.19
C THR A 163 -36.56 21.14 -19.04
N TYR A 164 -36.13 19.88 -19.18
CA TYR A 164 -34.74 19.47 -19.08
C TYR A 164 -34.32 18.79 -20.38
N ASN A 165 -33.04 18.90 -20.72
CA ASN A 165 -32.38 17.91 -21.58
C ASN A 165 -31.62 16.97 -20.65
N ILE A 166 -31.83 15.67 -20.81
CA ILE A 166 -31.20 14.63 -19.99
C ILE A 166 -30.74 13.48 -20.88
N GLN A 167 -29.62 12.87 -20.52
CA GLN A 167 -29.27 11.53 -20.99
C GLN A 167 -30.28 10.50 -20.46
N ASP A 168 -30.33 9.31 -21.05
CA ASP A 168 -31.24 8.24 -20.60
C ASP A 168 -30.84 7.75 -19.20
N PRO A 169 -31.74 7.71 -18.19
CA PRO A 169 -31.44 7.12 -16.89
C PRO A 169 -31.01 5.65 -16.94
N TYR A 170 -31.33 4.94 -18.02
CA TYR A 170 -30.99 3.55 -18.29
C TYR A 170 -29.83 3.39 -19.29
N SER A 171 -29.08 4.48 -19.57
CA SER A 171 -28.01 4.49 -20.58
C SER A 171 -26.87 3.52 -20.28
N VAL A 172 -26.58 2.64 -21.24
CA VAL A 172 -25.54 1.60 -21.16
C VAL A 172 -24.13 2.07 -21.57
N ALA A 173 -24.04 3.23 -22.20
CA ALA A 173 -22.81 3.91 -22.61
C ALA A 173 -23.10 5.37 -22.94
N VAL A 174 -22.12 6.25 -22.72
CA VAL A 174 -22.27 7.71 -22.86
C VAL A 174 -21.09 8.36 -23.58
N SER A 175 -21.28 9.62 -23.99
CA SER A 175 -20.23 10.51 -24.50
C SER A 175 -19.19 10.88 -23.44
N GLU A 176 -18.06 11.44 -23.89
CA GLU A 176 -16.93 11.90 -23.06
C GLU A 176 -17.27 12.94 -21.96
N ASP A 177 -18.49 13.51 -21.98
CA ASP A 177 -19.00 14.44 -20.96
C ASP A 177 -20.20 13.89 -20.18
N GLY A 178 -20.51 12.61 -20.32
CA GLY A 178 -21.61 11.89 -19.67
C GLY A 178 -23.03 12.32 -20.08
N LYS A 179 -23.17 13.28 -21.01
CA LYS A 179 -24.44 14.01 -21.27
C LYS A 179 -25.22 13.53 -22.49
N TYR A 180 -24.63 12.68 -23.33
CA TYR A 180 -25.32 12.06 -24.45
C TYR A 180 -25.19 10.53 -24.35
N SER A 181 -26.33 9.85 -24.32
CA SER A 181 -26.42 8.39 -24.35
C SER A 181 -26.03 7.87 -25.73
N TYR A 182 -25.42 6.68 -25.79
CA TYR A 182 -24.98 6.04 -27.02
C TYR A 182 -25.91 4.88 -27.42
N ILE A 183 -26.25 4.78 -28.70
CA ILE A 183 -27.12 3.71 -29.23
C ILE A 183 -26.25 2.53 -29.66
N THR A 184 -26.31 1.44 -28.88
CA THR A 184 -25.55 0.22 -29.19
C THR A 184 -26.18 -1.04 -28.61
N ASP A 185 -25.66 -2.19 -29.02
CA ASP A 185 -25.92 -3.50 -28.44
C ASP A 185 -24.60 -3.98 -27.82
N THR A 186 -24.50 -3.84 -26.49
CA THR A 186 -23.30 -4.09 -25.70
C THR A 186 -22.80 -5.53 -25.81
N SER A 187 -23.72 -6.49 -26.01
CA SER A 187 -23.38 -7.91 -26.15
C SER A 187 -22.48 -8.17 -27.37
N THR A 188 -22.61 -7.35 -28.42
CA THR A 188 -21.78 -7.41 -29.64
C THR A 188 -20.39 -6.78 -29.47
N ILE A 189 -20.14 -6.10 -28.35
CA ILE A 189 -18.89 -5.42 -28.00
C ILE A 189 -18.27 -6.18 -26.83
N SER A 190 -17.64 -7.31 -27.17
CA SER A 190 -17.06 -8.24 -26.18
C SER A 190 -15.63 -8.64 -26.59
N PRO A 191 -14.70 -8.84 -25.64
CA PRO A 191 -13.33 -9.26 -25.96
C PRO A 191 -13.25 -10.71 -26.43
N GLU A 192 -12.08 -11.09 -26.95
CA GLU A 192 -11.84 -12.46 -27.41
C GLU A 192 -12.04 -13.45 -26.25
N GLY A 193 -12.85 -14.49 -26.47
CA GLY A 193 -13.13 -15.51 -25.46
C GLY A 193 -14.15 -15.12 -24.39
N TRP A 194 -14.79 -13.95 -24.45
CA TRP A 194 -15.82 -13.52 -23.47
C TRP A 194 -16.96 -14.53 -23.32
N ASP A 195 -17.40 -15.20 -24.40
CA ASP A 195 -18.41 -16.26 -24.38
C ASP A 195 -18.04 -17.47 -23.50
N ASN A 196 -16.76 -17.61 -23.12
CA ASN A 196 -16.25 -18.63 -22.19
C ASN A 196 -15.92 -18.08 -20.79
N ASP A 197 -15.92 -16.76 -20.61
CA ASP A 197 -15.72 -16.13 -19.31
C ASP A 197 -16.93 -16.38 -18.39
N ARG A 198 -16.69 -16.66 -17.11
CA ARG A 198 -17.74 -17.01 -16.15
C ARG A 198 -17.37 -16.43 -14.80
N HIS A 199 -18.40 -16.10 -14.03
CA HIS A 199 -18.29 -15.66 -12.63
C HIS A 199 -17.32 -16.50 -11.80
N VAL A 200 -16.52 -15.83 -10.98
CA VAL A 200 -15.51 -16.46 -10.11
C VAL A 200 -15.93 -16.31 -8.66
N TYR A 201 -16.85 -17.17 -8.21
CA TYR A 201 -17.31 -17.15 -6.83
C TYR A 201 -16.28 -17.73 -5.85
N VAL A 202 -16.10 -17.04 -4.72
CA VAL A 202 -15.24 -17.51 -3.63
C VAL A 202 -15.90 -18.68 -2.90
N ASP A 203 -15.15 -19.74 -2.68
CA ASP A 203 -15.55 -20.88 -1.83
C ASP A 203 -15.81 -20.40 -0.39
N SER A 204 -17.07 -20.38 0.03
CA SER A 204 -17.51 -19.93 1.35
C SER A 204 -16.99 -20.78 2.51
N THR A 205 -16.43 -21.97 2.25
CA THR A 205 -15.75 -22.78 3.27
C THR A 205 -14.27 -22.38 3.51
N LYS A 206 -13.82 -21.32 2.83
CA LYS A 206 -12.48 -20.72 2.92
C LYS A 206 -12.59 -19.22 3.21
N ALA A 207 -11.56 -18.67 3.85
CA ALA A 207 -11.55 -17.26 4.22
C ALA A 207 -11.45 -16.34 2.98
N ASN A 208 -12.53 -15.62 2.68
CA ASN A 208 -12.52 -14.56 1.67
C ASN A 208 -11.62 -13.41 2.13
N THR A 209 -10.73 -12.97 1.24
CA THR A 209 -9.85 -11.82 1.42
C THR A 209 -10.06 -10.85 0.26
N VAL A 210 -10.69 -9.72 0.59
CA VAL A 210 -11.12 -8.66 -0.33
C VAL A 210 -10.07 -7.54 -0.35
N TYR A 211 -9.50 -7.28 -1.53
CA TYR A 211 -8.56 -6.18 -1.77
C TYR A 211 -9.32 -4.99 -2.38
N ARG A 212 -9.40 -3.87 -1.66
CA ARG A 212 -10.14 -2.66 -2.06
C ARG A 212 -9.19 -1.68 -2.76
N ILE A 213 -9.48 -1.30 -4.01
CA ILE A 213 -8.65 -0.35 -4.79
C ILE A 213 -9.47 0.34 -5.89
N SER A 214 -9.11 1.57 -6.29
CA SER A 214 -9.68 2.20 -7.49
C SER A 214 -8.92 1.78 -8.76
N VAL A 215 -9.59 1.77 -9.92
CA VAL A 215 -8.94 1.48 -11.22
C VAL A 215 -7.77 2.44 -11.47
N LYS A 216 -7.94 3.70 -11.05
CA LYS A 216 -6.94 4.75 -11.10
C LYS A 216 -5.73 4.47 -10.21
N ASP A 217 -5.94 4.26 -8.91
CA ASP A 217 -4.85 4.24 -7.93
C ASP A 217 -4.00 2.96 -8.02
N PHE A 218 -4.57 1.86 -8.54
CA PHE A 218 -3.87 0.60 -8.77
C PHE A 218 -2.60 0.75 -9.65
N SER A 219 -2.62 1.68 -10.62
CA SER A 219 -1.59 1.75 -11.67
C SER A 219 -1.13 3.15 -12.06
N SER A 220 -1.64 4.22 -11.41
CA SER A 220 -1.23 5.60 -11.73
C SER A 220 0.23 5.93 -11.39
N ASP A 221 0.86 5.17 -10.48
CA ASP A 221 2.28 5.30 -10.18
C ASP A 221 3.15 4.81 -11.36
N ALA A 222 4.10 5.65 -11.78
CA ALA A 222 5.05 5.35 -12.84
C ALA A 222 6.05 4.23 -12.47
N GLU A 223 6.34 4.02 -11.17
CA GLU A 223 7.17 2.89 -10.73
C GLU A 223 6.43 1.55 -10.75
N SER A 224 5.12 1.52 -11.02
CA SER A 224 4.34 0.29 -11.17
C SER A 224 4.81 -0.62 -12.30
N GLY A 225 5.50 -0.08 -13.31
CA GLY A 225 5.89 -0.81 -14.54
C GLY A 225 4.72 -1.21 -15.44
N MET A 226 3.51 -0.73 -15.16
CA MET A 226 2.35 -0.88 -16.04
C MET A 226 2.34 0.22 -17.11
N THR A 227 2.04 -0.13 -18.36
CA THR A 227 2.12 0.83 -19.49
C THR A 227 0.88 1.69 -19.66
N ALA A 228 -0.21 1.35 -18.99
CA ALA A 228 -1.51 2.01 -19.10
C ALA A 228 -1.96 2.55 -17.72
N GLY A 229 -1.16 3.47 -17.15
CA GLY A 229 -1.37 3.96 -15.79
C GLY A 229 -2.75 4.61 -15.57
N GLY A 230 -3.48 4.09 -14.59
CA GLY A 230 -4.83 4.53 -14.22
C GLY A 230 -5.93 4.08 -15.18
N LYS A 231 -5.73 3.00 -15.94
CA LYS A 231 -6.66 2.51 -16.97
C LYS A 231 -7.13 1.07 -16.73
N TYR A 232 -8.28 0.70 -17.29
CA TYR A 232 -8.78 -0.68 -17.30
C TYR A 232 -7.74 -1.68 -17.82
N SER A 233 -7.04 -1.32 -18.91
CA SER A 233 -6.04 -2.16 -19.55
C SER A 233 -4.81 -2.46 -18.67
N ALA A 234 -4.56 -1.72 -17.57
CA ALA A 234 -3.51 -2.05 -16.61
C ALA A 234 -3.70 -3.44 -15.97
N PHE A 235 -4.95 -3.82 -15.67
CA PHE A 235 -5.29 -5.12 -15.09
C PHE A 235 -5.05 -6.30 -16.05
N THR A 236 -4.97 -6.02 -17.36
CA THR A 236 -4.66 -7.04 -18.39
C THR A 236 -3.17 -7.36 -18.46
N GLN A 237 -2.30 -6.49 -17.94
CA GLN A 237 -0.85 -6.59 -18.09
C GLN A 237 -0.24 -7.61 -17.11
N LYS A 238 0.22 -8.73 -17.66
CA LYS A 238 0.99 -9.76 -16.95
C LYS A 238 2.50 -9.50 -17.06
N GLY A 239 3.26 -9.94 -16.06
CA GLY A 239 4.70 -9.78 -15.99
C GLY A 239 5.17 -8.34 -15.73
N ALA A 240 4.27 -7.45 -15.28
CA ALA A 240 4.61 -6.11 -14.82
C ALA A 240 5.58 -6.19 -13.62
N LYS A 241 6.49 -5.22 -13.53
CA LYS A 241 7.51 -5.19 -12.48
C LYS A 241 7.75 -3.79 -11.96
N VAL A 242 8.00 -3.71 -10.65
CA VAL A 242 8.37 -2.46 -9.98
C VAL A 242 9.70 -1.93 -10.54
N ASN A 243 9.67 -0.64 -10.89
CA ASN A 243 10.75 0.20 -11.41
C ASN A 243 11.46 -0.27 -12.71
N SER A 244 12.22 0.63 -13.33
CA SER A 244 12.95 0.41 -14.58
C SER A 244 14.04 -0.67 -14.52
N ALA A 245 14.43 -1.14 -13.32
CA ALA A 245 15.34 -2.27 -13.13
C ALA A 245 14.61 -3.62 -12.98
N GLY A 246 13.27 -3.61 -12.82
CA GLY A 246 12.43 -4.80 -12.86
C GLY A 246 12.63 -5.74 -11.67
N GLU A 247 12.64 -5.19 -10.46
CA GLU A 247 13.13 -5.90 -9.27
C GLU A 247 12.08 -6.71 -8.51
N LEU A 248 10.80 -6.33 -8.53
CA LEU A 248 9.71 -7.09 -7.91
C LEU A 248 8.51 -7.17 -8.85
N VAL A 249 7.60 -8.12 -8.61
CA VAL A 249 6.36 -8.27 -9.39
C VAL A 249 5.34 -7.22 -8.97
N SER A 250 4.61 -6.64 -9.92
CA SER A 250 3.53 -5.68 -9.68
C SER A 250 2.23 -6.09 -10.40
N GLY A 251 1.19 -5.27 -10.29
CA GLY A 251 -0.08 -5.46 -11.01
C GLY A 251 -0.81 -6.75 -10.62
N ILE A 252 -1.46 -7.38 -11.60
CA ILE A 252 -2.34 -8.54 -11.38
C ILE A 252 -1.60 -9.77 -10.84
N ASP A 253 -0.34 -9.98 -11.24
CA ASP A 253 0.49 -11.08 -10.76
C ASP A 253 0.90 -10.87 -9.28
N TYR A 254 1.04 -9.63 -8.84
CA TYR A 254 1.30 -9.30 -7.44
C TYR A 254 0.11 -9.62 -6.53
N LEU A 255 -1.12 -9.27 -6.93
CA LEU A 255 -2.35 -9.63 -6.18
C LEU A 255 -2.45 -11.16 -5.99
N LYS A 256 -2.02 -11.92 -7.00
CA LYS A 256 -2.02 -13.39 -7.01
C LYS A 256 -0.91 -13.97 -6.14
N GLU A 257 0.26 -13.33 -6.13
CA GLU A 257 1.35 -13.71 -5.23
C GLU A 257 1.03 -13.42 -3.77
N LEU A 258 0.34 -12.29 -3.51
CA LEU A 258 -0.13 -11.83 -2.21
C LEU A 258 -1.11 -12.83 -1.58
N GLY A 259 -2.13 -13.25 -2.36
CA GLY A 259 -3.12 -14.26 -1.93
C GLY A 259 -4.56 -13.75 -1.89
N VAL A 260 -4.85 -12.67 -2.62
CA VAL A 260 -6.20 -12.08 -2.77
C VAL A 260 -7.16 -13.12 -3.37
N THR A 261 -8.43 -13.09 -2.94
CA THR A 261 -9.52 -13.90 -3.55
C THR A 261 -10.58 -13.06 -4.22
N THR A 262 -10.82 -11.84 -3.72
CA THR A 262 -11.75 -10.87 -4.31
C THR A 262 -11.05 -9.54 -4.52
N VAL A 263 -11.19 -8.93 -5.70
CA VAL A 263 -10.85 -7.52 -5.93
C VAL A 263 -12.15 -6.73 -5.86
N GLN A 264 -12.26 -5.87 -4.85
CA GLN A 264 -13.32 -4.86 -4.79
C GLN A 264 -12.79 -3.60 -5.46
N LEU A 265 -13.39 -3.23 -6.59
CA LEU A 265 -13.07 -1.99 -7.28
C LEU A 265 -13.96 -0.87 -6.74
N ALA A 266 -13.36 0.29 -6.47
CA ALA A 266 -14.08 1.55 -6.30
C ALA A 266 -14.97 1.82 -7.55
N PRO A 267 -15.99 2.69 -7.48
CA PRO A 267 -16.99 2.78 -8.53
C PRO A 267 -16.37 3.07 -9.90
N PHE A 268 -16.67 2.20 -10.86
CA PHE A 268 -16.25 2.34 -12.27
C PHE A 268 -17.45 2.51 -13.21
N ALA A 269 -18.58 2.96 -12.67
CA ALA A 269 -19.66 3.57 -13.44
C ALA A 269 -19.36 5.07 -13.65
N ASP A 270 -19.86 5.63 -14.74
CA ASP A 270 -19.58 7.00 -15.18
C ASP A 270 -20.01 8.06 -14.15
N TYR A 271 -19.05 8.94 -13.78
CA TYR A 271 -19.16 9.90 -12.68
C TYR A 271 -18.79 11.34 -13.07
N GLU A 272 -19.20 12.34 -12.26
CA GLU A 272 -18.71 13.71 -12.43
C GLU A 272 -17.24 13.83 -11.98
N ALA A 273 -16.42 14.56 -12.73
CA ALA A 273 -14.96 14.53 -12.66
C ALA A 273 -14.32 14.86 -11.28
N ASP A 274 -15.07 15.46 -10.37
CA ASP A 274 -14.63 15.82 -9.02
C ASP A 274 -14.67 14.64 -8.01
N SER A 275 -15.43 13.56 -8.27
CA SER A 275 -15.56 12.43 -7.33
C SER A 275 -16.05 11.14 -7.97
N GLU A 276 -15.30 10.04 -7.78
CA GLU A 276 -15.69 8.68 -8.22
C GLU A 276 -16.96 8.14 -7.53
N TYR A 277 -17.45 8.79 -6.46
CA TYR A 277 -18.70 8.42 -5.78
C TYR A 277 -19.90 9.27 -6.25
N GLU A 278 -19.69 10.36 -6.98
CA GLU A 278 -20.79 11.19 -7.51
C GLU A 278 -21.23 10.72 -8.90
N ILE A 279 -21.82 9.53 -8.94
CA ILE A 279 -22.23 8.84 -10.17
C ILE A 279 -23.22 9.68 -10.97
N LEU A 280 -22.92 9.84 -12.26
CA LEU A 280 -23.76 10.50 -13.24
C LEU A 280 -24.63 9.48 -13.99
N ASN A 281 -24.07 8.32 -14.36
CA ASN A 281 -24.75 7.29 -15.16
C ASN A 281 -24.44 5.85 -14.67
N TYR A 282 -25.29 5.28 -13.81
CA TYR A 282 -25.07 3.98 -13.16
C TYR A 282 -24.85 2.77 -14.07
N ASN A 283 -25.31 2.79 -15.33
CA ASN A 283 -25.24 1.65 -16.25
C ASN A 283 -24.17 1.83 -17.36
N ALA A 284 -23.43 2.94 -17.36
CA ALA A 284 -22.34 3.18 -18.29
C ALA A 284 -20.99 3.04 -17.57
N PRO A 285 -19.97 2.36 -18.14
CA PRO A 285 -18.64 2.32 -17.56
C PRO A 285 -17.96 3.69 -17.61
N GLU A 286 -17.13 3.97 -16.60
CA GLU A 286 -16.32 5.18 -16.49
C GLU A 286 -15.37 5.35 -17.68
N ILE A 287 -15.62 6.41 -18.43
CA ILE A 287 -14.95 6.74 -19.69
C ILE A 287 -13.47 7.09 -19.51
N SER A 288 -13.07 7.74 -18.41
CA SER A 288 -11.69 8.20 -18.20
C SER A 288 -10.72 7.05 -17.91
N TYR A 289 -11.21 5.86 -17.57
CA TYR A 289 -10.41 4.65 -17.39
C TYR A 289 -10.12 3.90 -18.70
N ALA A 290 -10.73 4.28 -19.83
CA ALA A 290 -10.41 3.72 -21.14
C ALA A 290 -9.19 4.39 -21.79
N SER A 291 -8.54 3.69 -22.74
CA SER A 291 -7.47 4.25 -23.57
C SER A 291 -7.96 5.35 -24.53
N ASN A 292 -9.21 5.26 -24.97
CA ASN A 292 -9.88 6.24 -25.83
C ASN A 292 -11.28 6.60 -25.28
N PRO A 293 -11.39 7.60 -24.38
CA PRO A 293 -12.66 7.99 -23.76
C PRO A 293 -13.75 8.45 -24.76
N SER A 294 -13.36 8.94 -25.94
CA SER A 294 -14.30 9.41 -26.97
C SER A 294 -14.92 8.28 -27.81
N ASP A 295 -14.52 7.02 -27.61
CA ASP A 295 -15.08 5.84 -28.28
C ASP A 295 -15.73 4.87 -27.28
N CYS A 296 -17.05 4.95 -27.17
CA CYS A 296 -17.86 4.10 -26.30
C CYS A 296 -17.60 2.59 -26.49
N LYS A 297 -17.25 2.13 -27.72
CA LYS A 297 -16.97 0.71 -27.97
C LYS A 297 -15.66 0.27 -27.32
N THR A 298 -14.64 1.12 -27.38
CA THR A 298 -13.38 0.89 -26.67
C THR A 298 -13.61 0.89 -25.15
N VAL A 299 -14.41 1.82 -24.61
CA VAL A 299 -14.75 1.89 -23.18
C VAL A 299 -15.40 0.60 -22.69
N ILE A 300 -16.48 0.13 -23.34
CA ILE A 300 -17.17 -1.13 -23.01
C ILE A 300 -16.21 -2.31 -23.07
N LYS A 301 -15.44 -2.42 -24.16
CA LYS A 301 -14.52 -3.54 -24.40
C LYS A 301 -13.41 -3.61 -23.36
N GLU A 302 -12.73 -2.50 -23.07
CA GLU A 302 -11.63 -2.48 -22.10
C GLU A 302 -12.12 -2.74 -20.66
N CYS A 303 -13.31 -2.28 -20.31
CA CYS A 303 -13.94 -2.61 -19.02
C CYS A 303 -14.18 -4.13 -18.89
N LYS A 304 -14.71 -4.79 -19.93
CA LYS A 304 -14.81 -6.26 -19.99
C LYS A 304 -13.45 -6.95 -19.95
N GLU A 305 -12.43 -6.41 -20.63
CA GLU A 305 -11.06 -6.97 -20.62
C GLU A 305 -10.42 -6.94 -19.23
N MET A 306 -10.65 -5.88 -18.43
CA MET A 306 -10.24 -5.84 -17.03
C MET A 306 -10.87 -6.99 -16.23
N ILE A 307 -12.18 -7.17 -16.34
CA ILE A 307 -12.92 -8.19 -15.57
C ILE A 307 -12.49 -9.60 -16.01
N GLN A 308 -12.42 -9.85 -17.31
CA GLN A 308 -11.92 -11.11 -17.89
C GLN A 308 -10.49 -11.43 -17.44
N ALA A 309 -9.62 -10.42 -17.32
CA ALA A 309 -8.26 -10.60 -16.84
C ALA A 309 -8.21 -11.01 -15.35
N LEU A 310 -9.05 -10.38 -14.51
CA LEU A 310 -9.21 -10.71 -13.10
C LEU A 310 -9.77 -12.13 -12.91
N HIS A 311 -10.83 -12.50 -13.65
CA HIS A 311 -11.37 -13.87 -13.65
C HIS A 311 -10.32 -14.89 -14.11
N SER A 312 -9.60 -14.59 -15.19
CA SER A 312 -8.50 -15.42 -15.70
C SER A 312 -7.33 -15.58 -14.72
N ALA A 313 -7.15 -14.64 -13.80
CA ALA A 313 -6.18 -14.76 -12.71
C ALA A 313 -6.73 -15.57 -11.52
N GLY A 314 -8.04 -15.71 -11.40
CA GLY A 314 -8.75 -16.46 -10.36
C GLY A 314 -9.32 -15.58 -9.24
N PHE A 315 -9.57 -14.30 -9.50
CA PHE A 315 -10.20 -13.38 -8.56
C PHE A 315 -11.69 -13.24 -8.83
N SER A 316 -12.46 -13.13 -7.75
CA SER A 316 -13.81 -12.58 -7.82
C SER A 316 -13.76 -11.06 -8.02
N VAL A 317 -14.65 -10.48 -8.83
CA VAL A 317 -14.73 -9.04 -9.06
C VAL A 317 -15.99 -8.46 -8.42
N VAL A 318 -15.80 -7.58 -7.42
CA VAL A 318 -16.89 -6.88 -6.74
C VAL A 318 -16.86 -5.40 -7.11
N MET A 319 -18.00 -4.86 -7.54
CA MET A 319 -18.16 -3.46 -7.90
C MET A 319 -18.71 -2.66 -6.71
N GLU A 320 -18.02 -1.58 -6.33
CA GLU A 320 -18.54 -0.62 -5.37
C GLU A 320 -19.54 0.34 -6.06
N MET A 321 -20.70 0.55 -5.44
CA MET A 321 -21.81 1.30 -6.04
C MET A 321 -22.56 2.18 -5.02
N PRO A 322 -22.55 3.51 -5.18
CA PRO A 322 -23.32 4.44 -4.36
C PRO A 322 -24.74 4.60 -4.92
N TYR A 323 -25.60 3.60 -4.75
CA TYR A 323 -27.04 3.74 -5.05
C TYR A 323 -27.82 4.53 -3.98
N THR A 324 -27.12 5.23 -3.09
CA THR A 324 -27.70 5.97 -1.96
C THR A 324 -27.76 7.47 -2.22
N HIS A 325 -26.94 7.98 -3.13
CA HIS A 325 -26.82 9.37 -3.56
C HIS A 325 -26.24 9.42 -4.99
N ALA A 326 -26.36 10.54 -5.71
CA ALA A 326 -25.75 10.71 -7.04
C ALA A 326 -25.21 12.13 -7.25
N SER A 327 -24.57 12.35 -8.40
CA SER A 327 -24.36 13.69 -8.95
C SER A 327 -25.68 14.48 -9.03
N GLU A 328 -25.59 15.79 -8.77
CA GLU A 328 -26.69 16.74 -8.98
C GLU A 328 -27.20 16.77 -10.42
N GLU A 329 -26.35 16.41 -11.39
CA GLU A 329 -26.68 16.42 -12.80
C GLU A 329 -27.32 15.09 -13.28
N ASN A 330 -27.45 14.08 -12.40
CA ASN A 330 -28.04 12.77 -12.70
C ASN A 330 -29.45 12.87 -13.31
N SER A 331 -29.72 12.02 -14.31
CA SER A 331 -30.94 12.05 -15.12
C SER A 331 -32.19 11.50 -14.43
N LEU A 332 -32.07 10.64 -13.39
CA LEU A 332 -33.21 10.04 -12.69
C LEU A 332 -34.12 11.11 -12.10
N GLU A 333 -33.61 11.94 -11.18
CA GLU A 333 -34.42 12.97 -10.53
C GLU A 333 -34.95 13.99 -11.55
N LYS A 334 -34.17 14.36 -12.57
CA LYS A 334 -34.63 15.26 -13.64
C LYS A 334 -35.74 14.66 -14.51
N SER A 335 -35.82 13.32 -14.61
CA SER A 335 -36.90 12.64 -15.34
C SER A 335 -38.23 12.66 -14.59
N VAL A 336 -38.20 12.59 -13.25
CA VAL A 336 -39.38 12.67 -12.37
C VAL A 336 -39.04 13.45 -11.09
N PRO A 337 -39.01 14.80 -11.13
CA PRO A 337 -38.54 15.62 -10.01
C PRO A 337 -39.35 15.41 -8.73
N GLY A 338 -38.67 15.21 -7.60
CA GLY A 338 -39.28 14.94 -6.30
C GLY A 338 -39.78 13.51 -6.10
N PHE A 339 -39.41 12.57 -6.97
CA PHE A 339 -39.73 11.15 -6.82
C PHE A 339 -38.53 10.31 -6.38
N PHE A 340 -37.37 10.49 -7.03
CA PHE A 340 -36.21 9.64 -6.81
C PHE A 340 -35.41 10.07 -5.58
N TYR A 341 -35.34 11.37 -5.27
CA TYR A 341 -34.77 11.82 -4.00
C TYR A 341 -35.78 11.85 -2.85
N ARG A 342 -35.29 11.63 -1.62
CA ARG A 342 -36.07 11.82 -0.40
C ARG A 342 -36.32 13.31 -0.17
N ILE A 343 -37.58 13.68 0.01
CA ILE A 343 -38.01 15.08 0.22
C ILE A 343 -38.49 15.28 1.67
N ASN A 344 -38.00 16.33 2.30
CA ASN A 344 -38.31 16.71 3.69
C ASN A 344 -39.64 17.48 3.80
N ASN A 345 -40.17 17.66 5.02
CA ASN A 345 -41.48 18.30 5.24
C ASN A 345 -41.56 19.79 4.83
N SER A 346 -40.44 20.45 4.56
CA SER A 346 -40.37 21.81 4.00
C SER A 346 -40.29 21.84 2.46
N GLY A 347 -40.26 20.69 1.79
CA GLY A 347 -40.13 20.58 0.34
C GLY A 347 -38.70 20.71 -0.18
N GLY A 348 -37.69 20.71 0.69
CA GLY A 348 -36.28 20.57 0.31
C GLY A 348 -35.85 19.11 0.34
N ARG A 349 -34.63 18.80 -0.15
CA ARG A 349 -34.09 17.43 -0.04
C ARG A 349 -33.87 17.03 1.42
N TYR A 350 -34.00 15.74 1.67
CA TYR A 350 -33.64 15.10 2.93
C TYR A 350 -32.23 14.53 2.81
N THR A 351 -31.41 14.81 3.80
CA THR A 351 -30.08 14.24 3.97
C THR A 351 -29.86 13.90 5.45
N THR A 352 -29.08 12.86 5.70
CA THR A 352 -28.52 12.50 7.01
C THR A 352 -27.11 13.10 7.15
N ASN A 353 -26.32 12.64 8.11
CA ASN A 353 -24.96 13.15 8.36
C ASN A 353 -23.92 12.51 7.41
N THR A 354 -24.31 12.19 6.16
CA THR A 354 -23.45 11.53 5.15
C THR A 354 -22.48 12.48 4.47
N GLY A 355 -22.81 13.78 4.42
CA GLY A 355 -22.02 14.81 3.74
C GLY A 355 -22.37 15.01 2.26
N TYR A 356 -23.32 14.26 1.72
CA TYR A 356 -23.86 14.45 0.36
C TYR A 356 -25.13 15.32 0.38
N ASP A 357 -25.39 16.04 -0.72
CA ASP A 357 -26.48 17.02 -0.86
C ASP A 357 -27.84 16.40 -1.27
N ASN A 358 -27.87 15.10 -1.53
CA ASN A 358 -29.06 14.32 -1.87
C ASN A 358 -29.00 12.91 -1.28
N GLU A 359 -30.18 12.28 -1.15
CA GLU A 359 -30.33 10.85 -0.84
C GLU A 359 -31.44 10.26 -1.70
N PHE A 360 -31.19 9.09 -2.30
CA PHE A 360 -32.21 8.35 -3.03
C PHE A 360 -33.24 7.70 -2.12
N ALA A 361 -34.48 7.73 -2.59
CA ALA A 361 -35.66 7.17 -1.96
C ALA A 361 -35.76 5.66 -2.23
N THR A 362 -34.89 4.87 -1.61
CA THR A 362 -34.93 3.38 -1.66
C THR A 362 -36.24 2.77 -1.18
N GLU A 363 -37.12 3.54 -0.53
CA GLU A 363 -38.48 3.12 -0.23
C GLU A 363 -39.43 3.11 -1.44
N ARG A 364 -39.07 3.73 -2.58
CA ARG A 364 -39.83 3.64 -3.84
C ARG A 364 -39.58 2.31 -4.53
N LYS A 365 -40.64 1.57 -4.85
CA LYS A 365 -40.63 0.33 -5.63
C LYS A 365 -39.92 0.55 -6.97
N MET A 366 -40.21 1.64 -7.69
CA MET A 366 -39.53 1.93 -8.96
C MET A 366 -38.03 2.16 -8.82
N TYR A 367 -37.58 2.82 -7.76
CA TYR A 367 -36.14 2.99 -7.56
C TYR A 367 -35.47 1.66 -7.15
N ARG A 368 -36.13 0.81 -6.33
CA ARG A 368 -35.61 -0.55 -6.08
C ARG A 368 -35.56 -1.41 -7.33
N ILE A 369 -36.56 -1.31 -8.21
CA ILE A 369 -36.54 -1.98 -9.52
C ILE A 369 -35.35 -1.48 -10.35
N TYR A 370 -35.09 -0.17 -10.37
CA TYR A 370 -33.91 0.40 -11.03
C TYR A 370 -32.61 -0.16 -10.46
N MET A 371 -32.41 -0.12 -9.14
CA MET A 371 -31.22 -0.66 -8.45
C MET A 371 -31.00 -2.14 -8.80
N VAL A 372 -32.04 -2.97 -8.69
CA VAL A 372 -31.96 -4.40 -8.99
C VAL A 372 -31.63 -4.63 -10.46
N ASN A 373 -32.28 -3.92 -11.40
CA ASN A 373 -32.01 -4.07 -12.82
C ASN A 373 -30.60 -3.57 -13.21
N SER A 374 -30.10 -2.52 -12.57
CA SER A 374 -28.73 -2.02 -12.74
C SER A 374 -27.70 -3.06 -12.28
N MET A 375 -27.86 -3.61 -11.07
CA MET A 375 -27.00 -4.70 -10.58
C MET A 375 -27.09 -5.97 -11.44
N LYS A 376 -28.29 -6.35 -11.92
CA LYS A 376 -28.44 -7.46 -12.87
C LYS A 376 -27.71 -7.20 -14.18
N TYR A 377 -27.83 -6.01 -14.75
CA TYR A 377 -27.11 -5.65 -15.97
C TYR A 377 -25.58 -5.75 -15.79
N TRP A 378 -25.01 -5.25 -14.69
CA TRP A 378 -23.57 -5.40 -14.41
C TRP A 378 -23.14 -6.87 -14.21
N ALA A 379 -23.99 -7.70 -13.60
CA ALA A 379 -23.72 -9.14 -13.47
C ALA A 379 -23.86 -9.88 -14.82
N GLU A 380 -24.89 -9.61 -15.61
CA GLU A 380 -25.20 -10.32 -16.86
C GLU A 380 -24.31 -9.88 -18.04
N GLU A 381 -24.07 -8.57 -18.22
CA GLU A 381 -23.33 -8.02 -19.36
C GLU A 381 -21.82 -7.93 -19.12
N TYR A 382 -21.41 -7.65 -17.87
CA TYR A 382 -20.00 -7.47 -17.48
C TYR A 382 -19.46 -8.57 -16.54
N HIS A 383 -20.27 -9.59 -16.21
CA HIS A 383 -19.88 -10.71 -15.34
C HIS A 383 -19.42 -10.30 -13.93
N VAL A 384 -19.87 -9.15 -13.39
CA VAL A 384 -19.55 -8.73 -12.01
C VAL A 384 -20.09 -9.75 -11.00
N ASP A 385 -19.25 -10.23 -10.08
CA ASP A 385 -19.57 -11.30 -9.13
C ASP A 385 -20.30 -10.83 -7.84
N GLY A 386 -20.39 -9.52 -7.64
CA GLY A 386 -21.07 -8.94 -6.48
C GLY A 386 -20.88 -7.44 -6.33
N PHE A 387 -21.50 -6.90 -5.29
CA PHE A 387 -21.60 -5.46 -5.06
C PHE A 387 -21.25 -5.05 -3.63
N SER A 388 -20.47 -3.97 -3.51
CA SER A 388 -20.30 -3.22 -2.27
C SER A 388 -21.17 -1.96 -2.32
N LEU A 389 -22.21 -1.89 -1.50
CA LEU A 389 -23.08 -0.72 -1.45
C LEU A 389 -22.48 0.35 -0.53
N ASP A 390 -22.16 1.50 -1.09
CA ASP A 390 -21.72 2.66 -0.31
C ASP A 390 -22.90 3.22 0.52
N LEU A 391 -22.61 3.64 1.76
CA LEU A 391 -23.59 4.09 2.75
C LEU A 391 -24.75 3.07 2.96
N ILE A 392 -24.42 1.79 3.12
CA ILE A 392 -25.37 0.67 3.08
C ILE A 392 -26.56 0.80 4.06
N ASP A 393 -26.38 1.44 5.22
CA ASP A 393 -27.49 1.68 6.15
C ASP A 393 -28.53 2.68 5.60
N CYS A 394 -28.14 3.56 4.67
CA CYS A 394 -29.04 4.46 3.93
C CYS A 394 -29.90 3.76 2.88
N VAL A 395 -29.64 2.48 2.57
CA VAL A 395 -30.55 1.64 1.76
C VAL A 395 -31.80 1.26 2.55
N ASN A 396 -31.66 1.03 3.86
CA ASN A 396 -32.79 0.79 4.76
C ASN A 396 -33.42 2.11 5.21
N MET A 397 -34.58 2.08 5.87
CA MET A 397 -35.16 3.30 6.43
C MET A 397 -36.15 3.08 7.58
N LYS A 398 -36.57 4.18 8.21
CA LYS A 398 -37.44 4.19 9.38
C LYS A 398 -38.38 5.41 9.36
N TYR A 399 -39.64 5.23 9.72
CA TYR A 399 -40.54 6.37 9.99
C TYR A 399 -40.30 6.95 11.39
N ARG A 400 -40.31 8.27 11.51
CA ARG A 400 -40.18 8.99 12.77
C ARG A 400 -41.28 8.58 13.76
N GLY A 401 -40.87 8.08 14.92
CA GLY A 401 -41.77 7.60 15.98
C GLY A 401 -42.11 6.12 15.89
N ALA A 402 -41.79 5.44 14.78
CA ALA A 402 -41.81 3.97 14.71
C ALA A 402 -40.55 3.38 15.37
N SER A 403 -40.68 2.17 15.91
CA SER A 403 -39.52 1.33 16.29
C SER A 403 -39.06 0.41 15.16
N HIS A 404 -39.89 0.18 14.15
CA HIS A 404 -39.63 -0.70 13.01
C HIS A 404 -38.71 -0.03 11.99
N VAL A 405 -37.70 -0.77 11.52
CA VAL A 405 -36.86 -0.44 10.36
C VAL A 405 -37.34 -1.28 9.18
N TYR A 406 -37.62 -0.63 8.06
CA TYR A 406 -37.96 -1.25 6.80
C TYR A 406 -36.65 -1.68 6.13
N LYS A 407 -36.51 -2.99 5.94
CA LYS A 407 -35.27 -3.62 5.48
C LYS A 407 -35.25 -3.79 3.96
N TRP A 408 -35.27 -2.68 3.23
CA TRP A 408 -35.25 -2.71 1.77
C TRP A 408 -34.02 -3.41 1.18
N LEU A 409 -32.90 -3.44 1.92
CA LEU A 409 -31.72 -4.24 1.56
C LEU A 409 -32.02 -5.75 1.49
N ASP A 410 -32.86 -6.28 2.40
CA ASP A 410 -33.22 -7.70 2.41
C ASP A 410 -34.07 -8.05 1.16
N ASP A 411 -34.96 -7.14 0.73
CA ASP A 411 -35.77 -7.30 -0.48
C ASP A 411 -34.92 -7.22 -1.77
N ILE A 412 -33.94 -6.32 -1.82
CA ILE A 412 -32.99 -6.19 -2.93
C ILE A 412 -32.13 -7.46 -3.04
N LYS A 413 -31.53 -7.90 -1.92
CA LYS A 413 -30.75 -9.15 -1.85
C LYS A 413 -31.56 -10.36 -2.31
N LYS A 414 -32.83 -10.46 -1.87
CA LYS A 414 -33.73 -11.53 -2.30
C LYS A 414 -34.03 -11.47 -3.81
N SER A 415 -34.21 -10.28 -4.37
CA SER A 415 -34.55 -10.10 -5.79
C SER A 415 -33.36 -10.42 -6.73
N LEU A 416 -32.13 -10.23 -6.26
CA LEU A 416 -30.91 -10.63 -6.96
C LEU A 416 -30.62 -12.12 -6.79
N ALA A 417 -30.85 -12.69 -5.60
CA ALA A 417 -30.74 -14.14 -5.35
C ALA A 417 -31.80 -15.00 -6.08
N GLU A 418 -32.82 -14.39 -6.68
CA GLU A 418 -33.74 -15.05 -7.62
C GLU A 418 -33.11 -15.24 -9.02
N GLU A 419 -32.05 -14.50 -9.35
CA GLU A 419 -31.25 -14.65 -10.58
C GLU A 419 -30.02 -15.55 -10.33
N ASP A 420 -29.13 -15.12 -9.42
CA ASP A 420 -27.99 -15.92 -8.98
C ASP A 420 -27.80 -15.82 -7.46
N THR A 421 -27.85 -16.97 -6.78
CA THR A 421 -27.73 -17.09 -5.33
C THR A 421 -26.32 -16.87 -4.78
N ASN A 422 -25.31 -16.79 -5.65
CA ASN A 422 -23.89 -16.70 -5.28
C ASN A 422 -23.36 -15.25 -5.32
N LEU A 423 -24.10 -14.32 -5.93
CA LEU A 423 -23.74 -12.90 -5.95
C LEU A 423 -23.59 -12.36 -4.52
N VAL A 424 -22.40 -11.84 -4.21
CA VAL A 424 -22.10 -11.30 -2.88
C VAL A 424 -22.57 -9.84 -2.77
N ILE A 425 -23.21 -9.47 -1.65
CA ILE A 425 -23.68 -8.11 -1.41
C ILE A 425 -23.32 -7.69 0.02
N TRP A 426 -22.36 -6.79 0.14
CA TRP A 426 -21.93 -6.12 1.38
C TRP A 426 -21.90 -4.61 1.16
N GLY A 427 -21.25 -3.87 2.06
CA GLY A 427 -21.11 -2.42 1.98
C GLY A 427 -20.49 -1.84 3.25
N ASP A 428 -20.31 -0.53 3.23
CA ASP A 428 -19.76 0.27 4.33
C ASP A 428 -20.67 1.47 4.64
N ASN A 429 -20.22 2.36 5.52
CA ASN A 429 -20.91 3.61 5.83
C ASN A 429 -19.93 4.80 5.91
N TYR A 430 -18.92 4.86 5.03
CA TYR A 430 -18.00 6.00 5.00
C TYR A 430 -18.71 7.26 4.49
N THR A 431 -18.62 8.35 5.25
CA THR A 431 -19.13 9.66 4.85
C THR A 431 -18.30 10.28 3.72
N LYS A 432 -18.85 11.29 3.03
CA LYS A 432 -18.13 12.05 2.00
C LYS A 432 -16.79 12.60 2.50
N GLU A 433 -16.76 13.08 3.75
CA GLU A 433 -15.53 13.57 4.39
C GLU A 433 -14.53 12.44 4.62
N GLU A 434 -14.95 11.26 5.07
CA GLU A 434 -14.07 10.09 5.25
C GLU A 434 -13.54 9.55 3.91
N ARG A 435 -14.34 9.57 2.83
CA ARG A 435 -13.88 9.21 1.46
C ARG A 435 -12.82 10.18 0.92
N GLN A 436 -12.93 11.47 1.27
CA GLN A 436 -11.98 12.51 0.87
C GLN A 436 -10.71 12.51 1.75
N ASN A 437 -10.86 12.21 3.05
CA ASN A 437 -9.77 12.13 4.02
C ASN A 437 -9.04 10.78 3.95
N LYS A 438 -8.16 10.66 2.95
CA LYS A 438 -7.43 9.44 2.57
C LYS A 438 -6.30 9.01 3.53
N THR A 439 -6.38 9.32 4.83
CA THR A 439 -5.36 8.97 5.84
C THR A 439 -5.20 7.46 5.97
N SER A 440 -3.98 6.92 5.81
CA SER A 440 -3.75 5.49 5.97
C SER A 440 -3.64 5.08 7.45
N VAL A 441 -3.92 3.80 7.76
CA VAL A 441 -3.71 3.26 9.12
C VAL A 441 -2.23 3.33 9.55
N TYR A 442 -1.30 3.37 8.60
CA TYR A 442 0.13 3.58 8.90
C TYR A 442 0.38 5.04 9.28
N ASP A 443 -0.19 5.99 8.56
CA ASP A 443 -0.12 7.43 8.85
C ASP A 443 -0.70 7.75 10.24
N GLU A 444 -1.86 7.17 10.59
CA GLU A 444 -2.43 7.30 11.95
C GLU A 444 -1.47 6.86 13.05
N ILE A 445 -0.75 5.75 12.85
CA ILE A 445 0.24 5.26 13.81
C ILE A 445 1.44 6.20 13.87
N ILE A 446 1.98 6.60 12.71
CA ILE A 446 3.11 7.54 12.60
C ILE A 446 2.84 8.84 13.39
N GLY A 447 1.63 9.39 13.26
CA GLY A 447 1.18 10.56 14.01
C GLY A 447 1.17 10.39 15.54
N THR A 448 1.03 9.15 16.04
CA THR A 448 1.14 8.83 17.47
C THR A 448 2.54 8.42 17.92
N THR A 449 3.38 7.90 17.03
CA THR A 449 4.75 7.46 17.36
C THR A 449 5.81 8.55 17.18
N GLY A 450 5.49 9.66 16.52
CA GLY A 450 6.40 10.80 16.31
C GLY A 450 7.37 10.62 15.14
N GLY A 451 6.94 9.96 14.06
CA GLY A 451 7.71 9.83 12.82
C GLY A 451 7.36 10.91 11.77
N THR A 452 8.09 10.91 10.66
CA THR A 452 7.73 11.65 9.43
C THR A 452 6.83 10.77 8.55
N TYR A 453 5.82 11.36 7.90
CA TYR A 453 5.06 10.65 6.86
C TYR A 453 5.94 10.26 5.67
N GLY A 454 5.69 9.10 5.08
CA GLY A 454 6.54 8.49 4.03
C GLY A 454 7.86 7.89 4.50
N ASP A 455 8.34 8.16 5.72
CA ASP A 455 9.58 7.55 6.25
C ASP A 455 9.29 6.22 7.00
N ARG A 456 10.21 5.26 6.86
CA ARG A 456 10.13 3.99 7.61
C ARG A 456 10.46 4.19 9.09
N ASN A 457 9.50 3.88 9.95
CA ASN A 457 9.63 3.90 11.41
C ASN A 457 9.43 2.49 11.98
N GLU A 458 10.45 1.89 12.59
CA GLU A 458 10.37 0.49 13.05
C GLU A 458 9.34 0.31 14.18
N LYS A 459 9.17 1.30 15.07
CA LYS A 459 8.11 1.25 16.10
C LYS A 459 6.71 1.26 15.47
N ALA A 460 6.47 2.10 14.48
CA ALA A 460 5.22 2.15 13.75
C ALA A 460 4.98 0.84 12.98
N VAL A 461 5.97 0.35 12.21
CA VAL A 461 5.91 -0.94 11.51
C VAL A 461 5.60 -2.09 12.48
N LYS A 462 6.14 -2.09 13.70
CA LYS A 462 5.87 -3.11 14.71
C LYS A 462 4.41 -3.09 15.18
N ILE A 463 3.89 -1.90 15.54
CA ILE A 463 2.48 -1.72 15.90
C ILE A 463 1.58 -2.08 14.71
N TYR A 464 2.01 -1.76 13.48
CA TYR A 464 1.28 -2.06 12.26
C TYR A 464 1.19 -3.57 12.00
N LYS A 465 2.30 -4.33 12.08
CA LYS A 465 2.30 -5.80 12.03
C LYS A 465 1.45 -6.43 13.15
N GLN A 466 1.42 -5.83 14.35
CA GLN A 466 0.54 -6.27 15.46
C GLN A 466 -0.94 -6.10 15.11
N LYS A 467 -1.36 -4.90 14.66
CA LYS A 467 -2.73 -4.63 14.21
C LYS A 467 -3.13 -5.53 13.04
N ALA A 468 -2.24 -5.71 12.06
CA ALA A 468 -2.44 -6.59 10.92
C ALA A 468 -2.69 -8.04 11.35
N ALA A 469 -1.82 -8.61 12.20
CA ALA A 469 -1.98 -9.98 12.67
C ALA A 469 -3.26 -10.17 13.51
N MET A 470 -3.70 -9.16 14.27
CA MET A 470 -5.02 -9.19 14.91
C MET A 470 -6.15 -9.20 13.87
N LYS A 471 -6.16 -8.21 12.96
CA LYS A 471 -7.15 -8.07 11.87
C LYS A 471 -7.28 -9.35 11.03
N TYR A 472 -6.17 -10.01 10.72
CA TYR A 472 -6.13 -11.23 9.90
C TYR A 472 -6.43 -12.50 10.71
N ALA A 473 -6.34 -12.47 12.04
CA ALA A 473 -6.76 -13.57 12.90
C ALA A 473 -8.23 -13.49 13.35
N THR A 474 -8.90 -12.36 13.12
CA THR A 474 -10.35 -12.22 13.32
C THR A 474 -11.14 -13.09 12.33
N PRO A 475 -12.09 -13.93 12.78
CA PRO A 475 -12.99 -14.69 11.91
C PRO A 475 -13.98 -13.81 11.13
N GLY A 476 -14.23 -14.13 9.85
CA GLY A 476 -15.17 -13.41 8.97
C GLY A 476 -14.56 -13.06 7.61
N THR A 477 -15.26 -12.22 6.82
CA THR A 477 -14.67 -11.68 5.58
C THR A 477 -13.61 -10.63 5.92
N LEU A 478 -12.40 -10.81 5.40
CA LEU A 478 -11.30 -9.87 5.57
C LEU A 478 -11.33 -8.82 4.46
N PHE A 479 -11.40 -7.55 4.84
CA PHE A 479 -11.23 -6.40 3.94
C PHE A 479 -9.87 -5.76 4.17
N MET A 480 -9.07 -5.61 3.11
CA MET A 480 -7.81 -4.87 3.13
C MET A 480 -7.82 -3.75 2.09
N ASP A 481 -7.19 -2.64 2.42
CA ASP A 481 -7.03 -1.51 1.51
C ASP A 481 -5.77 -1.69 0.68
N GLY A 482 -5.82 -1.29 -0.59
CA GLY A 482 -4.67 -1.45 -1.49
C GLY A 482 -3.48 -0.62 -1.02
N GLY A 483 -2.37 -1.31 -0.74
CA GLY A 483 -1.16 -0.70 -0.18
C GLY A 483 -1.03 -0.80 1.33
N GLU A 484 -2.05 -1.33 2.04
CA GLU A 484 -1.95 -1.67 3.45
C GLU A 484 -0.75 -2.61 3.69
N GLU A 485 -0.56 -3.63 2.87
CA GLU A 485 0.52 -4.61 3.04
C GLU A 485 1.94 -4.05 2.82
N MET A 486 2.07 -2.85 2.25
CA MET A 486 3.34 -2.16 2.00
C MET A 486 3.49 -0.84 2.76
N CYS A 487 2.66 -0.58 3.78
CA CYS A 487 2.69 0.66 4.58
C CYS A 487 2.51 1.96 3.76
N ASN A 488 1.69 1.91 2.69
CA ASN A 488 1.43 3.07 1.82
C ASN A 488 0.99 4.30 2.65
N SER A 489 1.56 5.46 2.32
CA SER A 489 1.43 6.71 3.09
C SER A 489 0.91 7.83 2.19
N VAL A 490 -0.17 8.50 2.60
CA VAL A 490 -0.79 9.56 1.79
C VAL A 490 -0.10 10.89 2.09
N LYS A 491 0.90 11.22 1.26
CA LYS A 491 1.68 12.45 1.34
C LYS A 491 0.80 13.70 1.18
N GLU A 492 1.30 14.84 1.67
CA GLU A 492 0.59 16.15 1.70
C GLU A 492 0.07 16.65 0.32
N THR A 493 0.47 16.04 -0.79
CA THR A 493 -0.06 16.30 -2.13
C THR A 493 -1.43 15.65 -2.40
N GLY A 494 -1.96 14.83 -1.49
CA GLY A 494 -3.32 14.28 -1.54
C GLY A 494 -3.54 13.13 -2.53
N SER A 495 -2.46 12.49 -3.00
CA SER A 495 -2.55 11.34 -3.91
C SER A 495 -2.81 10.04 -3.14
N SER A 496 -3.87 9.31 -3.49
CA SER A 496 -4.14 7.93 -3.00
C SER A 496 -3.49 6.83 -3.84
N CYS A 497 -2.65 7.18 -4.80
CA CYS A 497 -1.98 6.19 -5.64
C CYS A 497 -1.21 5.16 -4.81
N LEU A 498 -1.20 3.92 -5.29
CA LEU A 498 -0.36 2.88 -4.72
C LEU A 498 1.11 3.15 -5.09
N GLU A 499 1.95 3.50 -4.12
CA GLU A 499 3.38 3.71 -4.36
C GLU A 499 4.10 2.35 -4.47
N TRP A 500 4.25 1.81 -5.68
CA TRP A 500 4.73 0.44 -5.89
C TRP A 500 6.16 0.22 -5.41
N LYS A 501 6.96 1.28 -5.27
CA LYS A 501 8.28 1.26 -4.63
C LYS A 501 8.24 0.74 -3.20
N ASP A 502 7.18 1.03 -2.45
CA ASP A 502 7.05 0.62 -1.05
C ASP A 502 6.93 -0.90 -0.92
N SER A 503 6.48 -1.61 -1.95
CA SER A 503 6.53 -3.09 -1.97
C SER A 503 7.95 -3.66 -1.85
N ALA A 504 8.98 -2.87 -2.21
CA ALA A 504 10.39 -3.21 -2.01
C ALA A 504 10.94 -2.68 -0.67
N ASP A 505 10.64 -1.43 -0.33
CA ASP A 505 11.12 -0.77 0.90
C ASP A 505 10.43 -1.31 2.18
N TYR A 506 9.32 -2.04 2.03
CA TYR A 506 8.60 -2.77 3.07
C TYR A 506 8.38 -4.24 2.72
N ALA A 507 9.28 -4.86 1.93
CA ALA A 507 9.14 -6.27 1.51
C ALA A 507 9.05 -7.28 2.67
N ASP A 508 9.53 -6.93 3.88
CA ASP A 508 9.34 -7.70 5.11
C ASP A 508 7.90 -7.61 5.65
N VAL A 509 7.24 -6.46 5.49
CA VAL A 509 5.82 -6.27 5.82
C VAL A 509 4.95 -6.99 4.79
N VAL A 510 5.22 -6.80 3.50
CA VAL A 510 4.53 -7.53 2.41
C VAL A 510 4.63 -9.04 2.62
N SER A 511 5.82 -9.54 3.00
CA SER A 511 6.03 -10.95 3.32
C SER A 511 5.30 -11.41 4.59
N TYR A 512 5.15 -10.53 5.59
CA TYR A 512 4.33 -10.81 6.78
C TYR A 512 2.85 -10.96 6.42
N TYR A 513 2.30 -10.04 5.62
CA TYR A 513 0.92 -10.09 5.12
C TYR A 513 0.64 -11.34 4.28
N ARG A 514 1.53 -11.69 3.33
CA ARG A 514 1.51 -12.98 2.60
C ARG A 514 1.46 -14.20 3.52
N GLY A 515 2.12 -14.11 4.67
CA GLY A 515 2.12 -15.14 5.71
C GLY A 515 0.77 -15.26 6.40
N LEU A 516 0.20 -14.13 6.83
CA LEU A 516 -1.13 -14.07 7.42
C LEU A 516 -2.22 -14.58 6.46
N MET A 517 -2.13 -14.26 5.17
CA MET A 517 -3.04 -14.78 4.14
C MET A 517 -2.93 -16.30 3.95
N GLN A 518 -1.71 -16.86 3.99
CA GLN A 518 -1.53 -18.32 3.99
C GLN A 518 -2.18 -18.97 5.23
N ILE A 519 -2.06 -18.36 6.42
CA ILE A 519 -2.70 -18.85 7.65
C ILE A 519 -4.22 -18.83 7.52
N ARG A 520 -4.81 -17.71 7.05
CA ARG A 520 -6.27 -17.61 6.78
C ARG A 520 -6.77 -18.65 5.78
N LYS A 521 -5.99 -18.91 4.72
CA LYS A 521 -6.31 -19.92 3.69
C LYS A 521 -6.22 -21.36 4.21
N ALA A 522 -5.38 -21.62 5.21
CA ALA A 522 -5.13 -22.96 5.76
C ALA A 522 -6.08 -23.37 6.91
N PHE A 523 -6.88 -22.45 7.44
CA PHE A 523 -7.66 -22.67 8.66
C PHE A 523 -9.07 -22.07 8.54
N SER A 524 -10.05 -22.90 8.16
CA SER A 524 -11.41 -22.48 7.85
C SER A 524 -12.23 -21.84 8.98
N PRO A 525 -11.95 -22.03 10.29
CA PRO A 525 -12.61 -21.24 11.33
C PRO A 525 -12.42 -19.72 11.19
N LEU A 526 -11.48 -19.26 10.36
CA LEU A 526 -11.29 -17.83 10.05
C LEU A 526 -12.25 -17.30 8.96
N ALA A 527 -12.98 -18.18 8.26
CA ALA A 527 -13.87 -17.80 7.17
C ALA A 527 -15.19 -17.19 7.65
N ASP A 528 -15.86 -17.86 8.60
CA ASP A 528 -17.13 -17.43 9.16
C ASP A 528 -16.93 -16.43 10.31
N SER A 529 -17.84 -15.46 10.42
CA SER A 529 -17.82 -14.46 11.50
C SER A 529 -18.13 -15.11 12.86
N GLN A 530 -17.33 -14.79 13.89
CA GLN A 530 -17.48 -15.30 15.25
C GLN A 530 -17.28 -14.18 16.28
N GLU A 531 -17.99 -14.26 17.40
CA GLU A 531 -17.86 -13.28 18.50
C GLU A 531 -16.58 -13.53 19.30
N ILE A 532 -15.64 -12.58 19.24
CA ILE A 532 -14.42 -12.59 20.05
C ILE A 532 -14.67 -11.79 21.33
N THR A 533 -14.81 -12.48 22.46
CA THR A 533 -15.14 -11.87 23.76
C THR A 533 -13.93 -11.28 24.50
N ASP A 534 -12.72 -11.71 24.14
CA ASP A 534 -11.46 -11.26 24.72
C ASP A 534 -10.44 -11.07 23.60
N SER A 535 -9.98 -9.83 23.41
CA SER A 535 -9.01 -9.44 22.37
C SER A 535 -7.56 -9.50 22.83
N GLU A 536 -7.29 -9.85 24.09
CA GLU A 536 -5.94 -10.16 24.60
C GLU A 536 -5.56 -11.61 24.29
N ALA A 537 -6.50 -12.54 24.49
CA ALA A 537 -6.29 -13.95 24.14
C ALA A 537 -7.58 -14.68 23.79
N TYR A 538 -7.59 -15.36 22.63
CA TYR A 538 -8.67 -16.27 22.24
C TYR A 538 -8.15 -17.51 21.52
N VAL A 539 -9.02 -18.52 21.41
CA VAL A 539 -8.69 -19.82 20.81
C VAL A 539 -9.80 -20.20 19.84
N LEU A 540 -9.42 -20.54 18.62
CA LEU A 540 -10.30 -21.04 17.55
C LEU A 540 -10.09 -22.55 17.40
N THR A 541 -11.19 -23.29 17.24
CA THR A 541 -11.18 -24.76 17.10
C THR A 541 -11.38 -25.15 15.64
N GLY A 542 -10.55 -26.05 15.13
CA GLY A 542 -10.67 -26.61 13.78
C GLY A 542 -11.98 -27.37 13.57
N THR A 543 -12.54 -27.27 12.38
CA THR A 543 -13.82 -27.93 12.00
C THR A 543 -13.64 -29.11 11.05
N LYS A 544 -12.45 -29.28 10.47
CA LYS A 544 -12.11 -30.32 9.49
C LYS A 544 -10.89 -31.14 9.95
N ALA A 545 -10.75 -32.36 9.43
CA ALA A 545 -9.70 -33.30 9.84
C ALA A 545 -8.36 -33.11 9.10
N ASP A 546 -8.35 -32.27 8.07
CA ASP A 546 -7.21 -31.88 7.22
C ASP A 546 -6.76 -30.43 7.47
N GLU A 547 -7.22 -29.84 8.59
CA GLU A 547 -6.81 -28.53 9.11
C GLU A 547 -6.31 -28.68 10.56
N TRP A 548 -5.61 -27.68 11.10
CA TRP A 548 -5.14 -27.72 12.49
C TRP A 548 -6.30 -27.90 13.48
N ASP A 549 -6.09 -28.64 14.56
CA ASP A 549 -7.14 -28.90 15.57
C ASP A 549 -7.49 -27.61 16.33
N THR A 550 -6.52 -26.73 16.54
CA THR A 550 -6.65 -25.54 17.38
C THR A 550 -5.63 -24.47 17.00
N MET A 551 -6.07 -23.22 16.91
CA MET A 551 -5.21 -22.03 16.80
C MET A 551 -5.46 -21.07 17.97
N ALA A 552 -4.41 -20.64 18.65
CA ALA A 552 -4.43 -19.61 19.68
C ALA A 552 -3.92 -18.27 19.13
N VAL A 553 -4.58 -17.20 19.52
CA VAL A 553 -4.24 -15.80 19.18
C VAL A 553 -3.94 -15.08 20.48
N LEU A 554 -2.71 -14.56 20.62
CA LEU A 554 -2.25 -13.87 21.83
C LEU A 554 -1.75 -12.48 21.45
N ASN A 555 -2.29 -11.44 22.06
CA ASN A 555 -2.11 -10.05 21.64
C ASN A 555 -1.61 -9.18 22.77
N ASN A 556 -0.49 -8.50 22.53
CA ASN A 556 0.07 -7.50 23.42
C ASN A 556 0.11 -6.14 22.69
N ASP A 557 -0.74 -5.22 23.14
CA ASP A 557 -0.85 -3.84 22.66
C ASP A 557 0.01 -2.85 23.48
N SER A 558 0.72 -3.32 24.50
CA SER A 558 1.55 -2.50 25.38
C SER A 558 3.00 -2.36 24.89
N ASP A 559 3.72 -1.37 25.43
CA ASP A 559 5.12 -1.06 25.12
C ASP A 559 6.15 -1.97 25.84
N VAL A 560 5.67 -2.92 26.66
CA VAL A 560 6.49 -3.89 27.39
C VAL A 560 6.08 -5.33 27.05
N ALA A 561 6.98 -6.29 27.20
CA ALA A 561 6.64 -7.71 27.04
C ALA A 561 5.69 -8.17 28.17
N LYS A 562 4.76 -9.07 27.85
CA LYS A 562 3.68 -9.49 28.75
C LYS A 562 3.51 -11.01 28.73
N GLU A 563 3.38 -11.61 29.91
CA GLU A 563 2.94 -13.00 30.05
C GLU A 563 1.42 -13.07 29.84
N ILE A 564 0.98 -13.74 28.77
CA ILE A 564 -0.43 -13.93 28.41
C ILE A 564 -0.79 -15.41 28.60
N THR A 565 -1.93 -15.67 29.24
CA THR A 565 -2.42 -17.03 29.48
C THR A 565 -3.33 -17.46 28.33
N ILE A 566 -3.04 -18.61 27.71
CA ILE A 566 -3.90 -19.22 26.69
C ILE A 566 -5.21 -19.66 27.38
N PRO A 567 -6.39 -19.23 26.89
CA PRO A 567 -7.69 -19.62 27.44
C PRO A 567 -7.89 -21.14 27.53
N VAL A 568 -8.68 -21.59 28.52
CA VAL A 568 -8.90 -23.02 28.79
C VAL A 568 -9.60 -23.70 27.61
N GLN A 569 -9.02 -24.79 27.13
CA GLN A 569 -9.47 -25.52 25.95
C GLN A 569 -10.22 -26.80 26.33
N THR A 570 -11.06 -27.29 25.41
CA THR A 570 -11.73 -28.59 25.52
C THR A 570 -10.77 -29.77 25.37
N ARG A 571 -9.58 -29.54 24.81
CA ARG A 571 -8.50 -30.52 24.59
C ARG A 571 -7.19 -29.93 25.12
N ALA A 572 -6.42 -30.72 25.87
CA ALA A 572 -5.24 -30.22 26.57
C ALA A 572 -4.01 -30.15 25.66
N ALA A 573 -3.93 -29.12 24.80
CA ALA A 573 -2.71 -28.80 24.07
C ALA A 573 -1.68 -28.18 25.03
N THR A 574 -0.56 -28.88 25.24
CA THR A 574 0.55 -28.43 26.11
C THR A 574 1.70 -27.81 25.34
N ASP A 575 1.78 -28.04 24.04
CA ASP A 575 2.92 -27.68 23.20
C ASP A 575 2.42 -27.06 21.89
N TRP A 576 3.03 -25.94 21.53
CA TRP A 576 2.54 -25.02 20.52
C TRP A 576 3.63 -24.69 19.50
N VAL A 577 3.26 -24.68 18.23
CA VAL A 577 4.11 -24.19 17.13
C VAL A 577 3.72 -22.75 16.83
N VAL A 578 4.70 -21.85 16.83
CA VAL A 578 4.52 -20.44 16.49
C VAL A 578 4.48 -20.29 14.97
N ILE A 579 3.40 -19.73 14.44
CA ILE A 579 3.17 -19.49 13.01
C ILE A 579 3.11 -17.99 12.65
N ALA A 580 2.99 -17.10 13.64
CA ALA A 580 3.34 -15.69 13.51
C ALA A 580 3.98 -15.17 14.81
N ASN A 581 5.07 -14.41 14.69
CA ASN A 581 5.89 -13.95 15.82
C ASN A 581 6.11 -12.42 15.88
N GLY A 582 5.36 -11.64 15.09
CA GLY A 582 5.52 -10.18 14.95
C GLY A 582 6.55 -9.73 13.90
N GLU A 583 7.45 -10.61 13.46
CA GLU A 583 8.44 -10.30 12.41
C GLU A 583 8.21 -11.11 11.13
N SER A 584 7.84 -12.39 11.29
CA SER A 584 7.49 -13.33 10.24
C SER A 584 6.12 -13.96 10.52
N ALA A 585 5.43 -14.39 9.46
CA ALA A 585 4.20 -15.17 9.53
C ALA A 585 4.15 -16.21 8.40
N GLY A 586 3.42 -17.31 8.60
CA GLY A 586 3.13 -18.30 7.56
C GLY A 586 2.88 -19.71 8.11
N VAL A 587 2.58 -20.66 7.23
CA VAL A 587 2.17 -22.04 7.58
C VAL A 587 3.33 -22.96 8.02
N THR A 588 4.48 -22.41 8.41
CA THR A 588 5.65 -23.20 8.86
C THR A 588 6.19 -22.69 10.18
N SER A 589 6.67 -23.60 11.03
CA SER A 589 7.23 -23.28 12.35
C SER A 589 8.27 -22.16 12.30
N LEU A 590 8.01 -21.11 13.08
CA LEU A 590 8.93 -20.01 13.38
C LEU A 590 9.58 -20.16 14.78
N GLY A 591 9.18 -21.19 15.52
CA GLY A 591 9.53 -21.42 16.92
C GLY A 591 8.50 -22.30 17.61
N GLU A 592 8.80 -22.69 18.85
CA GLU A 592 7.97 -23.58 19.65
C GLU A 592 7.87 -23.04 21.09
N VAL A 593 6.71 -23.18 21.73
CA VAL A 593 6.51 -22.83 23.15
C VAL A 593 5.69 -23.92 23.86
N SER A 594 5.94 -24.11 25.16
CA SER A 594 5.27 -25.13 25.97
C SER A 594 4.59 -24.49 27.19
N GLY A 595 3.47 -25.07 27.59
CA GLY A 595 2.62 -24.59 28.69
C GLY A 595 1.45 -23.72 28.23
N SER A 596 0.71 -23.20 29.20
CA SER A 596 -0.47 -22.34 28.98
C SER A 596 -0.19 -20.85 29.18
N VAL A 597 1.06 -20.45 29.40
CA VAL A 597 1.47 -19.05 29.60
C VAL A 597 2.62 -18.76 28.65
N VAL A 598 2.47 -17.73 27.82
CA VAL A 598 3.43 -17.36 26.77
C VAL A 598 3.86 -15.91 27.00
N ASN A 599 5.17 -15.65 26.96
CA ASN A 599 5.69 -14.29 26.99
C ASN A 599 5.60 -13.67 25.59
N VAL A 600 4.64 -12.77 25.40
CA VAL A 600 4.37 -12.07 24.15
C VAL A 600 5.12 -10.73 24.13
N PRO A 601 5.98 -10.46 23.13
CA PRO A 601 6.72 -9.20 23.05
C PRO A 601 5.82 -7.96 23.00
N ALA A 602 6.36 -6.79 23.39
CA ALA A 602 5.68 -5.50 23.26
C ALA A 602 5.18 -5.26 21.83
N TYR A 603 3.97 -4.71 21.66
CA TYR A 603 3.34 -4.48 20.35
C TYR A 603 3.45 -5.69 19.43
N THR A 604 2.88 -6.83 19.81
CA THR A 604 2.95 -8.08 19.03
C THR A 604 1.69 -8.92 19.20
N THR A 605 1.15 -9.39 18.08
CA THR A 605 0.16 -10.48 18.05
C THR A 605 0.88 -11.75 17.63
N MET A 606 0.91 -12.75 18.49
CA MET A 606 1.42 -14.09 18.18
C MET A 606 0.28 -15.02 17.77
N LEU A 607 0.51 -15.80 16.72
CA LEU A 607 -0.39 -16.87 16.27
C LEU A 607 0.31 -18.21 16.49
N LEU A 608 -0.39 -19.14 17.16
CA LEU A 608 0.13 -20.44 17.55
C LEU A 608 -0.85 -21.56 17.22
N VAL A 609 -0.36 -22.75 16.91
CA VAL A 609 -1.18 -23.94 16.64
C VAL A 609 -0.73 -25.13 17.48
N ASP A 610 -1.66 -26.02 17.84
CA ASP A 610 -1.33 -27.24 18.59
C ASP A 610 -0.31 -28.08 17.81
N ARG A 611 0.79 -28.45 18.48
CA ARG A 611 1.92 -29.17 17.87
C ARG A 611 1.50 -30.48 17.21
N ASN A 612 0.64 -31.26 17.87
CA ASN A 612 0.25 -32.58 17.37
C ASN A 612 -0.52 -32.46 16.05
N SER A 613 -1.41 -31.48 15.95
CA SER A 613 -2.16 -31.19 14.73
C SER A 613 -1.29 -30.55 13.65
N PHE A 614 -0.30 -29.72 14.00
CA PHE A 614 0.68 -29.19 13.06
C PHE A 614 1.58 -30.29 12.46
N GLU A 615 1.98 -31.30 13.25
CA GLU A 615 2.76 -32.44 12.76
C GLU A 615 1.91 -33.47 12.02
N ALA A 616 0.62 -33.61 12.35
CA ALA A 616 -0.32 -34.52 11.66
C ALA A 616 -0.83 -33.94 10.33
N VAL A 617 -1.01 -32.63 10.24
CA VAL A 617 -1.55 -31.93 9.07
C VAL A 617 -0.41 -31.22 8.34
N ALA A 618 0.04 -31.84 7.25
CA ALA A 618 1.10 -31.31 6.40
C ALA A 618 0.62 -30.13 5.53
N VAL A 619 0.39 -28.97 6.15
CA VAL A 619 0.11 -27.71 5.43
C VAL A 619 1.38 -27.24 4.72
N THR A 620 1.49 -27.51 3.43
CA THR A 620 2.63 -27.09 2.61
C THR A 620 2.43 -25.69 2.04
N SER A 621 3.43 -24.82 2.21
CA SER A 621 3.53 -23.57 1.44
C SER A 621 4.15 -23.85 0.07
N ASP A 622 3.59 -23.27 -0.98
CA ASP A 622 4.13 -23.26 -2.35
C ASP A 622 5.14 -22.12 -2.58
N LYS A 623 5.36 -21.27 -1.58
CA LYS A 623 6.21 -20.08 -1.66
C LYS A 623 7.67 -20.42 -1.35
N GLY A 624 8.56 -19.88 -2.16
CA GLY A 624 9.99 -19.86 -1.89
C GLY A 624 10.31 -18.90 -0.76
N LYS A 625 11.40 -19.17 -0.02
CA LYS A 625 11.72 -18.44 1.23
C LYS A 625 13.15 -17.90 1.23
N VAL A 626 13.31 -16.71 1.79
CA VAL A 626 14.61 -16.11 2.10
C VAL A 626 14.62 -15.70 3.58
N ILE A 627 15.39 -16.41 4.40
CA ILE A 627 15.55 -16.08 5.82
C ILE A 627 16.67 -15.03 5.96
N VAL A 628 16.32 -13.85 6.46
CA VAL A 628 17.24 -12.75 6.74
C VAL A 628 17.58 -12.73 8.22
N ASN A 629 18.86 -12.89 8.54
CA ASN A 629 19.39 -12.92 9.90
C ASN A 629 20.27 -11.70 10.17
N TYR A 630 20.18 -11.16 11.37
CA TYR A 630 21.03 -10.05 11.86
C TYR A 630 21.74 -10.53 13.13
N VAL A 631 23.05 -10.74 13.05
CA VAL A 631 23.83 -11.40 14.12
C VAL A 631 25.12 -10.66 14.46
N ILE A 632 25.54 -10.76 15.72
CA ILE A 632 26.87 -10.33 16.16
C ILE A 632 27.89 -11.35 15.66
N LYS A 633 28.95 -10.90 14.97
CA LYS A 633 29.89 -11.78 14.26
C LYS A 633 30.59 -12.81 15.16
N ASP A 634 31.04 -12.38 16.33
CA ASP A 634 31.90 -13.21 17.19
C ASP A 634 31.12 -14.16 18.10
N SER A 635 29.88 -13.82 18.48
CA SER A 635 29.03 -14.65 19.33
C SER A 635 27.96 -15.44 18.57
N GLY A 636 27.63 -15.04 17.34
CA GLY A 636 26.48 -15.58 16.60
C GLY A 636 25.12 -15.20 17.19
N GLN A 637 25.08 -14.37 18.23
CA GLN A 637 23.85 -13.94 18.90
C GLN A 637 23.01 -13.08 17.94
N LYS A 638 21.70 -13.37 17.86
CA LYS A 638 20.73 -12.53 17.13
C LYS A 638 20.64 -11.14 17.75
N LEU A 639 20.64 -10.10 16.90
CA LEU A 639 20.34 -8.72 17.29
C LEU A 639 18.84 -8.41 17.27
N ARG A 640 18.10 -9.07 16.37
CA ARG A 640 16.63 -9.07 16.28
C ARG A 640 16.17 -10.44 15.77
N GLU A 641 14.88 -10.71 15.86
CA GLU A 641 14.34 -11.95 15.28
C GLU A 641 14.48 -11.98 13.75
N SER A 642 14.52 -13.19 13.21
CA SER A 642 14.77 -13.41 11.79
C SER A 642 13.55 -13.02 10.96
N ILE A 643 13.79 -12.30 9.85
CA ILE A 643 12.74 -11.93 8.90
C ILE A 643 12.68 -13.01 7.82
N THR A 644 11.49 -13.50 7.49
CA THR A 644 11.27 -14.47 6.41
C THR A 644 10.58 -13.77 5.25
N LEU A 645 11.34 -13.49 4.18
CA LEU A 645 10.75 -13.03 2.93
C LEU A 645 10.18 -14.22 2.17
N GLN A 646 9.01 -14.05 1.55
CA GLN A 646 8.35 -15.12 0.81
C GLN A 646 7.63 -14.64 -0.46
N GLY A 647 7.74 -15.43 -1.52
CA GLY A 647 7.17 -15.14 -2.84
C GLY A 647 7.12 -16.40 -3.71
N THR A 648 6.63 -16.26 -4.93
CA THR A 648 6.43 -17.41 -5.84
C THR A 648 7.77 -17.87 -6.41
N PRO A 649 8.12 -19.16 -6.39
CA PRO A 649 9.36 -19.64 -7.00
C PRO A 649 9.47 -19.19 -8.47
N GLY A 650 10.61 -18.59 -8.83
CA GLY A 650 10.82 -17.95 -10.13
C GLY A 650 10.57 -16.43 -10.17
N THR A 651 9.95 -15.83 -9.15
CA THR A 651 9.84 -14.36 -9.02
C THR A 651 11.04 -13.79 -8.26
N ASN A 652 11.33 -12.51 -8.50
CA ASN A 652 12.48 -11.85 -7.88
C ASN A 652 12.22 -11.51 -6.41
N TYR A 653 13.29 -11.41 -5.61
CA TYR A 653 13.27 -10.87 -4.24
C TYR A 653 14.32 -9.79 -4.05
N ALA A 654 14.05 -8.87 -3.13
CA ALA A 654 15.00 -7.92 -2.58
C ALA A 654 14.85 -7.87 -1.05
N VAL A 655 15.96 -7.85 -0.32
CA VAL A 655 15.98 -7.57 1.12
C VAL A 655 15.88 -6.04 1.30
N PRO A 656 14.93 -5.53 2.11
CA PRO A 656 14.79 -4.09 2.31
C PRO A 656 16.08 -3.46 2.85
N GLY A 657 16.51 -2.36 2.23
CA GLY A 657 17.78 -1.68 2.57
C GLY A 657 17.67 -0.67 3.71
N ASN A 658 16.46 -0.36 4.15
CA ASN A 658 16.08 0.69 5.11
C ASN A 658 15.75 0.15 6.53
N ILE A 659 15.84 -1.17 6.74
CA ILE A 659 15.60 -1.79 8.06
C ILE A 659 16.63 -1.26 9.07
N LYS A 660 16.16 -0.56 10.10
CA LYS A 660 17.02 -0.09 11.20
C LYS A 660 17.45 -1.28 12.08
N ILE A 661 18.65 -1.14 12.64
CA ILE A 661 19.32 -2.10 13.52
C ILE A 661 19.60 -1.38 14.84
N PRO A 662 19.58 -2.06 16.00
CA PRO A 662 19.86 -1.43 17.28
C PRO A 662 21.12 -0.56 17.26
N SER A 663 21.01 0.70 17.70
CA SER A 663 22.17 1.57 17.86
C SER A 663 23.18 0.96 18.85
N GLY A 664 24.47 1.20 18.59
CA GLY A 664 25.56 0.47 19.24
C GLY A 664 26.11 -0.72 18.47
N TYR A 665 25.62 -0.98 17.25
CA TYR A 665 26.18 -1.96 16.34
C TYR A 665 26.46 -1.36 14.97
N THR A 666 27.60 -1.68 14.38
CA THR A 666 27.96 -1.28 13.00
C THR A 666 28.00 -2.49 12.07
N PHE A 667 27.61 -2.29 10.81
CA PHE A 667 27.61 -3.34 9.80
C PHE A 667 29.03 -3.67 9.36
N LEU A 668 29.38 -4.96 9.39
CA LEU A 668 30.72 -5.45 9.09
C LEU A 668 30.80 -6.28 7.81
N SER A 669 29.84 -7.17 7.57
CA SER A 669 29.81 -8.01 6.35
C SER A 669 28.46 -8.71 6.17
N GLN A 670 28.18 -9.22 4.96
CA GLN A 670 27.00 -10.04 4.67
C GLN A 670 27.39 -11.35 3.98
N THR A 671 26.58 -12.39 4.16
CA THR A 671 26.60 -13.63 3.35
C THR A 671 25.22 -13.89 2.76
N GLY A 672 25.18 -14.61 1.63
CA GLY A 672 23.97 -14.71 0.81
C GLY A 672 23.76 -13.48 -0.09
N ASN A 673 22.80 -13.57 -1.00
CA ASN A 673 22.52 -12.50 -1.95
C ASN A 673 21.35 -11.64 -1.44
N LYS A 674 21.55 -10.33 -1.24
CA LYS A 674 20.48 -9.41 -0.83
C LYS A 674 19.39 -9.18 -1.90
N ARG A 675 19.61 -9.67 -3.12
CA ARG A 675 18.67 -9.67 -4.25
C ARG A 675 18.85 -10.96 -5.03
N GLY A 676 17.77 -11.54 -5.53
CA GLY A 676 17.83 -12.79 -6.27
C GLY A 676 16.46 -13.23 -6.78
N VAL A 677 16.29 -14.54 -6.98
CA VAL A 677 15.04 -15.18 -7.40
C VAL A 677 14.61 -16.16 -6.30
N TYR A 678 13.33 -16.22 -5.98
CA TYR A 678 12.80 -17.23 -5.06
C TYR A 678 12.98 -18.63 -5.68
N THR A 679 13.52 -19.55 -4.90
CA THR A 679 13.65 -20.97 -5.24
C THR A 679 12.69 -21.80 -4.41
N SER A 680 12.45 -23.07 -4.77
CA SER A 680 11.76 -24.04 -3.91
C SER A 680 12.47 -24.27 -2.58
N ASP A 681 13.80 -24.18 -2.59
CA ASP A 681 14.64 -24.36 -1.41
C ASP A 681 14.74 -23.05 -0.61
N THR A 682 14.82 -23.17 0.72
CA THR A 682 15.04 -22.03 1.61
C THR A 682 16.43 -21.44 1.38
N GLN A 683 16.47 -20.16 1.01
CA GLN A 683 17.68 -19.36 0.90
C GLN A 683 17.92 -18.58 2.22
N THR A 684 19.16 -18.18 2.46
CA THR A 684 19.54 -17.43 3.67
C THR A 684 20.42 -16.24 3.32
N VAL A 685 20.11 -15.09 3.91
CA VAL A 685 20.97 -13.90 3.92
C VAL A 685 21.32 -13.60 5.38
N THR A 686 22.59 -13.43 5.71
CA THR A 686 23.03 -13.14 7.08
C THR A 686 23.89 -11.89 7.09
N TYR A 687 23.42 -10.87 7.80
CA TYR A 687 24.14 -9.64 8.07
C TYR A 687 24.88 -9.79 9.41
N TYR A 688 26.19 -9.55 9.37
CA TYR A 688 27.09 -9.62 10.50
C TYR A 688 27.45 -8.21 10.97
N TYR A 689 27.31 -7.99 12.27
CA TYR A 689 27.60 -6.74 12.95
C TYR A 689 28.68 -6.92 14.02
N GLU A 690 29.32 -5.81 14.36
CA GLU A 690 30.21 -5.69 15.52
C GLU A 690 29.68 -4.59 16.45
N ALA A 691 29.93 -4.73 17.75
CA ALA A 691 29.53 -3.71 18.74
C ALA A 691 30.41 -2.47 18.60
N ILE A 692 29.80 -1.29 18.61
CA ILE A 692 30.48 0.00 18.61
C ILE A 692 31.15 0.19 19.97
N ASP A 693 32.43 0.56 19.98
CA ASP A 693 33.13 0.97 21.19
C ASP A 693 32.48 2.26 21.74
N PRO A 694 31.91 2.27 22.97
CA PRO A 694 31.28 3.45 23.54
C PRO A 694 32.18 4.69 23.59
N ASP A 695 33.50 4.53 23.65
CA ASP A 695 34.48 5.63 23.59
C ASP A 695 34.42 6.42 22.28
N THR A 696 33.85 5.87 21.21
CA THR A 696 33.75 6.53 19.90
C THR A 696 32.58 7.51 19.79
N VAL A 697 31.54 7.33 20.61
CA VAL A 697 30.32 8.16 20.57
C VAL A 697 30.21 9.18 21.71
N VAL A 698 31.21 9.25 22.59
CA VAL A 698 31.32 10.27 23.64
C VAL A 698 32.65 11.01 23.59
N TYR A 699 32.64 12.29 23.93
CA TYR A 699 33.83 13.11 24.08
C TYR A 699 33.94 13.70 25.49
N GLY A 700 35.10 13.55 26.12
CA GLY A 700 35.40 14.05 27.47
C GLY A 700 35.40 13.00 28.58
N ILE A 701 34.82 11.82 28.32
CA ILE A 701 34.90 10.63 29.19
C ILE A 701 35.29 9.39 28.40
N LYS A 702 35.58 8.30 29.11
CA LYS A 702 35.87 6.96 28.57
C LYS A 702 35.15 5.90 29.40
N ASN A 703 34.76 4.81 28.74
CA ASN A 703 34.20 3.62 29.35
C ASN A 703 35.21 2.97 30.33
N ASN A 704 34.71 2.61 31.50
CA ASN A 704 35.47 2.25 32.70
C ASN A 704 36.44 3.33 33.22
N GLY A 705 36.28 4.59 32.79
CA GLY A 705 37.07 5.72 33.27
C GLY A 705 36.77 6.12 34.72
N VAL A 706 37.79 6.63 35.43
CA VAL A 706 37.69 7.07 36.83
C VAL A 706 38.01 8.56 36.93
N TYR A 707 37.13 9.32 37.59
CA TYR A 707 37.15 10.78 37.67
C TYR A 707 37.07 11.24 39.13
N CYS A 708 37.78 12.31 39.48
CA CYS A 708 37.89 12.79 40.88
C CYS A 708 36.89 13.88 41.27
N LYS A 709 36.10 14.36 40.31
CA LYS A 709 35.10 15.43 40.38
C LYS A 709 34.08 15.18 39.26
N ASN A 710 32.95 15.92 39.28
CA ASN A 710 31.91 15.89 38.25
C ASN A 710 32.46 15.65 36.83
N ALA A 711 32.05 14.54 36.21
CA ALA A 711 32.50 14.18 34.87
C ALA A 711 31.62 14.89 33.83
N LYS A 712 32.24 15.71 32.97
CA LYS A 712 31.57 16.48 31.91
C LYS A 712 31.90 15.88 30.55
N PHE A 713 30.88 15.60 29.73
CA PHE A 713 31.03 14.97 28.43
C PHE A 713 30.03 15.50 27.40
N LYS A 714 30.31 15.30 26.12
CA LYS A 714 29.35 15.47 25.02
C LYS A 714 29.10 14.12 24.36
N VAL A 715 27.88 13.92 23.86
CA VAL A 715 27.60 12.84 22.90
C VAL A 715 27.97 13.35 21.51
N THR A 716 28.65 12.55 20.70
CA THR A 716 29.20 12.98 19.39
C THR A 716 28.35 12.57 18.19
N SER A 717 27.52 11.53 18.33
CA SER A 717 26.49 11.19 17.34
C SER A 717 25.17 11.90 17.69
N PRO A 718 24.45 12.46 16.69
CA PRO A 718 23.13 13.05 16.87
C PRO A 718 22.01 12.00 17.02
N ASP A 719 22.29 10.71 16.79
CA ASP A 719 21.29 9.63 16.79
C ASP A 719 20.74 9.37 18.21
N TYR A 720 21.56 9.64 19.24
CA TYR A 720 21.19 9.47 20.65
C TYR A 720 20.45 10.70 21.18
N THR A 721 19.13 10.57 21.31
CA THR A 721 18.24 11.66 21.72
C THR A 721 18.07 11.78 23.23
N GLN A 722 18.39 10.74 24.00
CA GLN A 722 18.28 10.71 25.45
C GLN A 722 19.57 10.22 26.11
N VAL A 723 19.94 10.87 27.22
CA VAL A 723 21.10 10.51 28.04
C VAL A 723 20.64 10.30 29.48
N MET A 724 20.95 9.13 30.06
CA MET A 724 20.66 8.81 31.45
C MET A 724 21.92 8.44 32.22
N ALA A 725 21.96 8.75 33.52
CA ALA A 725 22.92 8.17 34.46
C ALA A 725 22.14 7.44 35.56
N GLY A 726 22.29 6.11 35.62
CA GLY A 726 21.35 5.25 36.35
C GLY A 726 19.91 5.50 35.89
N ASN A 727 18.99 5.69 36.83
CA ASN A 727 17.57 5.94 36.53
C ASN A 727 17.22 7.43 36.32
N LYS A 728 18.21 8.30 36.08
CA LYS A 728 17.99 9.75 35.97
C LYS A 728 18.38 10.27 34.59
N ILE A 729 17.43 10.89 33.89
CA ILE A 729 17.67 11.64 32.64
C ILE A 729 18.56 12.85 32.95
N LEU A 730 19.59 13.05 32.13
CA LEU A 730 20.48 14.21 32.17
C LEU A 730 20.05 15.24 31.11
N THR A 731 20.20 16.51 31.43
CA THR A 731 20.01 17.64 30.49
C THR A 731 21.38 18.24 30.17
N SER A 732 21.61 18.56 28.90
CA SER A 732 22.82 19.25 28.48
C SER A 732 22.81 20.72 28.89
N ASP A 733 24.01 21.32 29.03
CA ASP A 733 24.18 22.75 29.17
C ASP A 733 24.14 23.49 27.81
N ALA A 734 24.35 24.81 27.84
CA ALA A 734 24.32 25.65 26.64
C ALA A 734 25.39 25.30 25.59
N ASP A 735 26.44 24.57 25.97
CA ASP A 735 27.47 24.07 25.05
C ASP A 735 27.12 22.66 24.50
N GLY A 736 25.99 22.08 24.88
CA GLY A 736 25.60 20.72 24.52
C GLY A 736 26.30 19.63 25.36
N ALA A 737 26.80 19.95 26.56
CA ALA A 737 27.51 18.99 27.41
C ALA A 737 26.69 18.54 28.62
N TYR A 738 26.75 17.23 28.89
CA TYR A 738 26.15 16.57 30.03
C TYR A 738 27.13 16.49 31.19
N THR A 739 26.63 16.53 32.43
CA THR A 739 27.44 16.42 33.64
C THR A 739 26.93 15.33 34.57
N VAL A 740 27.76 14.33 34.86
CA VAL A 740 27.53 13.35 35.91
C VAL A 740 28.11 13.89 37.20
N SER A 741 27.27 14.05 38.22
CA SER A 741 27.71 14.53 39.54
C SER A 741 28.59 13.50 40.25
N ALA A 742 29.54 13.99 41.05
CA ALA A 742 30.31 13.14 41.95
C ALA A 742 29.39 12.39 42.92
N ALA A 743 29.57 11.07 42.99
CA ALA A 743 28.84 10.16 43.85
C ALA A 743 29.73 8.94 44.07
N ASP A 744 29.92 8.51 45.32
CA ASP A 744 30.87 7.44 45.68
C ASP A 744 30.44 6.08 45.10
N GLY A 745 30.85 5.82 43.86
CA GLY A 745 30.57 4.58 43.15
C GLY A 745 30.68 4.69 41.63
N THR A 746 30.49 3.54 40.99
CA THR A 746 30.39 3.40 39.55
C THR A 746 28.95 3.69 39.09
N GLN A 747 28.82 4.52 38.06
CA GLN A 747 27.55 4.91 37.45
C GLN A 747 27.53 4.43 35.99
N THR A 748 26.46 3.76 35.59
CA THR A 748 26.20 3.43 34.19
C THR A 748 25.52 4.61 33.50
N ILE A 749 26.13 5.11 32.45
CA ILE A 749 25.50 6.04 31.51
C ILE A 749 24.85 5.22 30.41
N ALA A 750 23.57 5.48 30.13
CA ALA A 750 22.86 4.98 28.97
C ALA A 750 22.71 6.12 27.96
N LEU A 751 23.07 5.87 26.70
CA LEU A 751 22.78 6.77 25.58
C LEU A 751 21.73 6.06 24.73
N THR A 752 20.54 6.66 24.62
CA THR A 752 19.37 6.04 24.00
C THR A 752 18.97 6.81 22.74
N ASP A 753 18.76 6.11 21.64
CA ASP A 753 18.27 6.69 20.39
C ASP A 753 16.75 7.00 20.43
N SER A 754 16.23 7.58 19.35
CA SER A 754 14.79 7.87 19.22
C SER A 754 13.88 6.64 19.16
N GLU A 755 14.43 5.45 18.89
CA GLU A 755 13.69 4.18 18.76
C GLU A 755 13.71 3.38 20.09
N GLY A 756 14.52 3.79 21.07
CA GLY A 756 14.62 3.19 22.40
C GLY A 756 15.82 2.24 22.59
N TYR A 757 16.70 2.09 21.61
CA TYR A 757 17.91 1.29 21.78
C TYR A 757 18.97 2.08 22.53
N SER A 758 19.62 1.43 23.50
CA SER A 758 20.60 2.06 24.38
C SER A 758 21.97 1.42 24.23
N ILE A 759 23.01 2.24 24.13
CA ILE A 759 24.37 1.82 24.47
C ILE A 759 24.70 2.18 25.91
N TYR A 760 25.62 1.44 26.51
CA TYR A 760 26.01 1.62 27.90
C TYR A 760 27.52 1.83 28.02
N LEU A 761 27.90 2.83 28.80
CA LEU A 761 29.26 2.97 29.31
C LEU A 761 29.25 3.13 30.82
N SER A 762 30.29 2.60 31.46
CA SER A 762 30.48 2.64 32.91
C SER A 762 31.50 3.72 33.25
N ILE A 763 31.23 4.60 34.22
CA ILE A 763 32.24 5.52 34.75
C ILE A 763 32.21 5.56 36.28
N THR A 764 33.33 5.85 36.92
CA THR A 764 33.40 6.04 38.38
C THR A 764 33.73 7.50 38.68
N VAL A 765 32.94 8.17 39.53
CA VAL A 765 33.10 9.61 39.80
C VAL A 765 33.21 9.86 41.30
N ASN A 766 34.42 9.74 41.84
CA ASN A 766 34.71 9.84 43.27
C ASN A 766 34.26 11.20 43.84
N ALA A 767 33.81 11.23 45.11
CA ALA A 767 33.48 12.48 45.80
C ALA A 767 34.71 13.41 45.98
N ASP A 768 35.91 12.84 46.12
CA ASP A 768 37.14 13.58 46.40
C ASP A 768 38.39 12.98 45.74
N HIS A 769 39.50 13.74 45.78
CA HIS A 769 40.80 13.32 45.26
C HIS A 769 41.50 12.34 46.21
N THR A 770 41.84 11.14 45.72
CA THR A 770 42.67 10.18 46.46
C THR A 770 44.15 10.58 46.36
N ILE A 771 44.64 11.34 47.33
CA ILE A 771 46.03 11.82 47.37
C ILE A 771 47.01 10.72 47.86
N ASN A 772 48.18 10.64 47.23
CA ASN A 772 49.22 9.66 47.55
C ASN A 772 50.09 10.01 48.78
N ASN A 773 49.87 11.18 49.41
CA ASN A 773 50.69 11.71 50.49
C ASN A 773 49.88 12.68 51.38
N SER A 774 49.92 12.49 52.70
CA SER A 774 49.16 13.27 53.70
C SER A 774 49.96 14.39 54.40
N ASP A 775 51.13 14.74 53.84
CA ASP A 775 51.98 15.86 54.26
C ASP A 775 51.83 17.03 53.27
N CYS A 776 51.21 18.12 53.71
CA CYS A 776 50.95 19.28 52.86
C CYS A 776 52.20 20.08 52.44
N THR A 777 53.40 19.79 52.98
CA THR A 777 54.66 20.46 52.59
C THR A 777 55.41 19.77 51.48
N ARG A 778 54.86 18.67 50.97
CA ARG A 778 55.40 17.91 49.86
C ARG A 778 54.35 17.86 48.78
N GLU A 779 54.77 17.80 47.52
CA GLU A 779 53.83 17.61 46.42
C GLU A 779 53.13 16.28 46.62
N SER A 780 51.81 16.29 46.50
CA SER A 780 50.98 15.09 46.46
C SER A 780 50.31 15.02 45.10
N THR A 781 50.20 13.82 44.57
CA THR A 781 49.57 13.55 43.28
C THR A 781 48.31 12.75 43.54
N CYS A 782 47.20 13.15 42.93
CA CYS A 782 46.02 12.30 42.93
C CYS A 782 46.31 11.01 42.17
N SER A 783 46.15 9.84 42.80
CA SER A 783 46.43 8.54 42.18
C SER A 783 45.53 8.23 40.96
N VAL A 784 44.43 8.98 40.82
CA VAL A 784 43.43 8.81 39.75
C VAL A 784 43.65 9.83 38.62
N CYS A 785 43.56 11.14 38.88
CA CYS A 785 43.65 12.16 37.82
C CYS A 785 45.06 12.74 37.59
N GLN A 786 46.07 12.29 38.33
CA GLN A 786 47.47 12.78 38.28
C GLN A 786 47.63 14.30 38.50
N GLN A 787 46.60 14.99 39.01
CA GLN A 787 46.70 16.39 39.39
C GLN A 787 47.68 16.52 40.57
N THR A 788 48.75 17.30 40.38
CA THR A 788 49.68 17.66 41.43
C THR A 788 49.08 18.76 42.30
N PHE A 789 48.94 18.49 43.59
CA PHE A 789 48.66 19.51 44.60
C PHE A 789 49.99 20.09 45.07
N PRO A 790 50.22 21.40 44.89
CA PRO A 790 51.52 22.00 45.14
C PRO A 790 51.89 21.98 46.63
N ALA A 791 53.14 21.60 46.89
CA ALA A 791 53.74 21.70 48.21
C ALA A 791 53.55 23.10 48.80
N GLN A 792 52.91 23.17 49.97
CA GLN A 792 52.89 24.40 50.75
C GLN A 792 54.29 24.66 51.31
N THR A 793 54.75 25.90 51.28
CA THR A 793 56.12 26.26 51.70
C THR A 793 56.40 25.99 53.19
N SER A 794 55.35 25.80 54.00
CA SER A 794 55.45 25.29 55.37
C SER A 794 54.09 24.74 55.85
N HIS A 795 54.12 23.88 56.86
CA HIS A 795 52.91 23.54 57.61
C HIS A 795 52.39 24.76 58.34
N ARG A 796 51.10 25.07 58.18
CA ARG A 796 50.41 26.03 59.04
C ARG A 796 50.12 25.36 60.38
N PHE A 797 51.04 25.49 61.33
CA PHE A 797 50.85 25.01 62.69
C PHE A 797 50.02 25.98 63.54
N SER A 798 49.24 25.42 64.48
CA SER A 798 48.33 26.16 65.36
C SER A 798 48.98 27.37 66.04
N ALA A 799 48.24 28.48 66.14
CA ALA A 799 48.76 29.70 66.76
C ALA A 799 49.20 29.48 68.23
N THR A 800 48.40 28.72 68.98
CA THR A 800 48.68 28.31 70.36
C THR A 800 49.62 27.11 70.42
N TRP A 801 50.53 27.13 71.40
CA TRP A 801 51.35 25.97 71.77
C TRP A 801 50.53 24.98 72.61
N THR A 802 50.54 23.71 72.22
CA THR A 802 50.10 22.60 73.05
C THR A 802 51.27 22.21 73.96
N LYS A 803 51.05 22.12 75.28
CA LYS A 803 52.13 21.87 76.25
C LYS A 803 51.78 20.79 77.27
N ASP A 804 52.81 20.15 77.79
CA ASP A 804 52.82 19.36 79.03
C ASP A 804 53.87 19.94 80.00
N ASP A 805 54.00 19.37 81.20
CA ASP A 805 54.90 19.88 82.26
C ASP A 805 56.40 19.78 81.92
N THR A 806 56.75 19.17 80.78
CA THR A 806 58.14 18.97 80.37
C THR A 806 58.47 19.47 78.98
N SER A 807 57.48 19.60 78.09
CA SER A 807 57.68 19.92 76.67
C SER A 807 56.50 20.67 76.04
N HIS A 808 56.73 21.31 74.88
CA HIS A 808 55.69 21.97 74.07
C HIS A 808 55.81 21.64 72.57
N TRP A 809 54.68 21.65 71.84
CA TRP A 809 54.54 21.36 70.40
C TRP A 809 53.28 22.01 69.78
N LYS A 810 53.08 21.87 68.45
CA LYS A 810 51.91 22.39 67.71
C LYS A 810 51.38 21.38 66.68
N VAL A 811 50.13 21.55 66.24
CA VAL A 811 49.40 20.68 65.28
C VAL A 811 49.07 21.46 64.01
N CYS A 812 49.10 20.84 62.83
CA CYS A 812 48.79 21.52 61.57
C CYS A 812 47.28 21.76 61.40
N GLU A 813 46.91 22.95 60.91
CA GLU A 813 45.52 23.38 60.66
C GLU A 813 45.06 23.20 59.19
N ASN A 814 45.93 22.68 58.32
CA ASN A 814 45.61 22.50 56.90
C ASN A 814 44.77 21.23 56.67
N ASP A 815 43.76 21.35 55.80
CA ASP A 815 42.81 20.28 55.53
C ASP A 815 43.50 19.02 54.97
N GLY A 816 43.12 17.85 55.48
CA GLY A 816 43.75 16.56 55.16
C GLY A 816 45.19 16.34 55.69
N CYS A 817 45.83 17.30 56.35
CA CYS A 817 47.23 17.18 56.80
C CYS A 817 47.37 16.68 58.25
N THR A 818 48.07 15.57 58.46
CA THR A 818 48.16 14.89 59.78
C THR A 818 49.44 15.17 60.58
N VAL A 819 50.25 16.17 60.19
CA VAL A 819 51.59 16.41 60.77
C VAL A 819 51.57 17.31 62.01
N THR A 820 52.45 17.02 62.98
CA THR A 820 52.68 17.78 64.22
C THR A 820 54.16 18.13 64.40
N THR A 821 54.48 19.22 65.11
CA THR A 821 55.89 19.52 65.45
C THR A 821 56.45 18.54 66.49
N THR A 822 57.77 18.37 66.50
CA THR A 822 58.50 17.67 67.57
C THR A 822 58.25 18.35 68.94
N LYS A 823 58.23 17.56 70.02
CA LYS A 823 58.11 18.04 71.40
C LYS A 823 59.45 18.55 71.94
N THR A 824 59.50 19.77 72.49
CA THR A 824 60.76 20.46 72.87
C THR A 824 60.78 20.96 74.32
N LYS A 825 61.95 20.89 74.98
CA LYS A 825 62.24 21.35 76.36
C LYS A 825 62.86 22.79 76.39
N HIS A 826 62.88 23.46 77.55
CA HIS A 826 63.33 24.86 77.71
C HIS A 826 64.87 25.05 77.91
N SER A 827 65.54 26.04 77.26
CA SER A 827 67.02 26.29 77.35
C SER A 827 67.55 27.59 76.67
N GLY A 828 68.81 28.04 76.93
CA GLY A 828 69.57 29.12 76.21
C GLY A 828 71.06 29.34 76.68
N THR A 829 71.95 30.01 75.90
CA THR A 829 73.44 30.13 76.14
C THR A 829 74.17 31.43 75.65
N ASP A 830 75.35 31.79 76.23
CA ASP A 830 76.15 33.07 76.14
C ASP A 830 77.69 32.82 76.00
N ASP A 831 78.50 33.58 75.20
CA ASP A 831 79.86 33.11 74.79
C ASP A 831 81.01 34.05 74.27
N GLY A 832 81.02 35.39 74.42
CA GLY A 832 82.30 36.15 74.35
C GLY A 832 82.48 37.34 73.36
N ASP A 833 81.52 37.65 72.47
CA ASP A 833 81.41 38.92 71.72
C ASP A 833 80.92 40.13 72.59
N CYS A 834 81.33 41.36 72.28
CA CYS A 834 81.37 42.53 73.17
C CYS A 834 80.06 43.12 73.79
N THR A 835 78.89 42.45 73.82
CA THR A 835 77.60 43.15 74.11
C THR A 835 76.43 42.47 74.89
N THR A 836 76.07 41.18 74.75
CA THR A 836 74.63 40.77 74.84
C THR A 836 74.22 39.68 75.88
N PRO A 837 73.05 39.77 76.55
CA PRO A 837 72.40 38.70 77.35
C PRO A 837 71.44 37.70 76.64
N VAL A 838 70.91 36.71 77.40
CA VAL A 838 70.21 35.47 76.94
C VAL A 838 68.86 35.21 77.64
N MET A 839 67.85 34.72 76.89
CA MET A 839 66.50 34.28 77.36
C MET A 839 65.96 33.07 76.56
N CYS A 840 64.84 32.47 77.00
CA CYS A 840 64.14 31.31 76.41
C CYS A 840 62.77 31.70 75.81
N GLU A 841 62.44 31.17 74.62
CA GLU A 841 61.35 31.66 73.73
C GLU A 841 59.92 31.58 74.30
N CYS A 842 59.65 30.78 75.32
CA CYS A 842 58.35 30.75 75.99
C CYS A 842 58.14 31.87 77.03
N GLY A 843 59.17 32.69 77.30
CA GLY A 843 59.10 33.86 78.19
C GLY A 843 59.95 33.84 79.47
N GLU A 844 60.99 32.99 79.56
CA GLU A 844 61.81 32.79 80.78
C GLU A 844 63.29 33.22 80.57
N VAL A 845 64.01 33.68 81.61
CA VAL A 845 65.29 34.45 81.51
C VAL A 845 66.58 33.64 81.85
N VAL A 846 67.76 34.01 81.30
CA VAL A 846 69.08 33.36 81.53
C VAL A 846 70.23 34.35 81.93
N THR A 847 71.34 34.51 81.16
CA THR A 847 72.64 35.14 81.56
C THR A 847 73.05 36.37 80.72
N ALA A 848 74.18 37.07 81.03
CA ALA A 848 74.48 38.42 80.48
C ALA A 848 75.96 38.83 80.17
N ALA A 849 76.26 39.05 78.86
CA ALA A 849 77.11 40.10 78.22
C ALA A 849 78.67 40.11 78.36
N LYS A 850 79.33 40.22 77.19
CA LYS A 850 80.56 39.51 76.73
C LYS A 850 81.61 40.48 76.06
N ALA A 851 82.72 40.05 75.38
CA ALA A 851 83.97 40.87 75.19
C ALA A 851 85.04 40.58 74.03
N GLU A 852 84.80 40.76 72.71
CA GLU A 852 85.86 40.63 71.62
C GLU A 852 85.87 41.72 70.47
N HIS A 853 86.78 41.62 69.48
CA HIS A 853 87.20 42.70 68.54
C HIS A 853 86.43 42.83 67.21
N ILE A 854 86.04 44.06 66.85
CA ILE A 854 85.34 44.39 65.59
C ILE A 854 86.30 45.04 64.58
N TYR A 855 86.37 44.46 63.37
CA TYR A 855 86.94 45.11 62.19
C TYR A 855 85.84 45.74 61.36
N GLY A 856 85.99 47.03 61.03
CA GLY A 856 85.15 47.71 60.07
C GLY A 856 85.35 47.16 58.65
N GLU A 857 84.46 47.56 57.74
CA GLU A 857 84.33 46.94 56.42
C GLU A 857 85.47 47.26 55.43
N TRP A 858 85.61 46.37 54.45
CA TRP A 858 86.38 46.57 53.22
C TRP A 858 85.75 47.65 52.35
N LYS A 859 86.35 48.84 52.31
CA LYS A 859 85.90 49.93 51.44
C LYS A 859 86.61 49.87 50.10
N SER A 860 85.84 49.87 49.02
CA SER A 860 86.34 49.97 47.64
C SER A 860 87.02 51.32 47.40
N ASN A 861 88.17 51.27 46.73
CA ASN A 861 88.96 52.44 46.36
C ASN A 861 88.60 52.99 44.96
N GLY A 862 87.54 52.45 44.32
CA GLY A 862 86.99 52.94 43.05
C GLY A 862 87.83 52.67 41.79
N ASN A 863 89.00 52.05 41.94
CA ASN A 863 89.99 51.81 40.88
C ASN A 863 90.37 50.32 40.70
N GLY A 864 89.65 49.40 41.34
CA GLY A 864 89.95 47.96 41.33
C GLY A 864 90.70 47.42 42.56
N THR A 865 90.64 48.11 43.72
CA THR A 865 91.25 47.68 45.00
C THR A 865 90.34 48.02 46.20
N HIS A 866 90.59 47.46 47.40
CA HIS A 866 89.81 47.73 48.64
C HIS A 866 90.63 47.64 49.97
N THR A 867 90.12 48.25 51.07
CA THR A 867 90.86 48.48 52.35
C THR A 867 89.99 48.40 53.63
N ARG A 868 90.44 47.82 54.77
CA ARG A 868 89.69 47.77 56.07
C ARG A 868 90.50 47.99 57.37
N LYS A 869 89.86 48.30 58.52
CA LYS A 869 90.50 48.64 59.83
C LYS A 869 89.72 48.14 61.08
N CYS A 870 90.40 47.81 62.19
CA CYS A 870 89.80 47.54 63.50
C CYS A 870 89.19 48.80 64.15
N ILE A 871 88.03 48.68 64.79
CA ILE A 871 87.26 49.81 65.35
C ILE A 871 86.93 49.69 66.86
N THR A 872 87.18 48.55 67.51
CA THR A 872 87.09 48.46 68.99
C THR A 872 88.17 49.33 69.63
N ALA A 873 87.82 50.18 70.60
CA ALA A 873 88.78 51.09 71.25
C ALA A 873 89.91 50.29 71.95
N GLY A 874 91.16 50.51 71.52
CA GLY A 874 92.34 49.73 71.93
C GLY A 874 92.81 48.67 70.93
N CYS A 875 92.04 48.38 69.87
CA CYS A 875 92.41 47.49 68.77
C CYS A 875 92.97 48.27 67.56
N THR A 876 94.07 47.81 66.95
CA THR A 876 94.92 48.66 66.08
C THR A 876 95.24 48.11 64.67
N LYS A 877 94.56 47.06 64.19
CA LYS A 877 94.86 46.37 62.92
C LYS A 877 94.23 46.99 61.64
N VAL A 878 94.87 46.82 60.48
CA VAL A 878 94.49 47.37 59.14
C VAL A 878 94.92 46.43 57.98
N GLU A 879 94.22 46.41 56.85
CA GLU A 879 94.37 45.43 55.73
C GLU A 879 94.02 46.03 54.33
N THR A 880 94.66 45.58 53.22
CA THR A 880 94.49 46.09 51.82
C THR A 880 94.63 45.00 50.73
N ALA A 881 93.80 44.96 49.67
CA ALA A 881 93.91 43.99 48.55
C ALA A 881 93.36 44.47 47.16
N ASN A 882 93.64 43.71 46.09
CA ASN A 882 93.15 43.93 44.71
C ASN A 882 91.78 43.24 44.47
N CYS A 883 90.95 43.78 43.58
CA CYS A 883 89.68 43.17 43.19
C CYS A 883 89.86 42.00 42.20
N ALA A 884 89.22 40.86 42.49
CA ALA A 884 89.15 39.67 41.64
C ALA A 884 87.79 38.95 41.78
N GLY A 885 87.48 38.04 40.87
CA GLY A 885 86.25 37.24 40.85
C GLY A 885 85.10 37.82 39.99
N GLY A 886 84.24 36.93 39.48
CA GLY A 886 83.04 37.25 38.71
C GLY A 886 83.21 37.20 37.17
N GLU A 887 82.16 36.77 36.46
CA GLU A 887 82.07 36.84 34.98
C GLU A 887 81.24 38.05 34.53
N ALA A 888 81.54 38.58 33.34
CA ALA A 888 80.81 39.69 32.71
C ALA A 888 79.89 39.17 31.59
N THR A 889 78.70 39.77 31.48
CA THR A 889 77.66 39.40 30.49
C THR A 889 77.28 40.58 29.61
N CYS A 890 76.39 40.38 28.63
CA CYS A 890 75.92 41.43 27.73
C CYS A 890 75.05 42.52 28.40
N LYS A 891 74.69 42.36 29.70
CA LYS A 891 73.88 43.33 30.47
C LYS A 891 74.42 43.71 31.85
N LYS A 892 75.45 43.04 32.40
CA LYS A 892 76.09 43.41 33.69
C LYS A 892 77.62 43.21 33.70
N ARG A 893 78.34 44.10 34.38
CA ARG A 893 79.81 44.05 34.58
C ARG A 893 80.16 43.03 35.66
N ALA A 894 81.40 42.56 35.69
CA ALA A 894 81.85 41.64 36.74
C ALA A 894 81.85 42.34 38.12
N VAL A 895 81.44 41.62 39.16
CA VAL A 895 81.37 42.13 40.55
C VAL A 895 82.47 41.46 41.38
N CYS A 896 83.30 42.26 42.04
CA CYS A 896 84.36 41.74 42.91
C CYS A 896 83.78 41.05 44.16
N THR A 897 84.19 39.82 44.42
CA THR A 897 83.61 38.97 45.48
C THR A 897 83.94 39.41 46.92
N GLU A 898 84.92 40.30 47.11
CA GLU A 898 85.40 40.73 48.44
C GLU A 898 84.90 42.14 48.85
N CYS A 899 84.51 42.99 47.89
CA CYS A 899 84.01 44.35 48.18
C CYS A 899 82.74 44.75 47.41
N ASN A 900 82.13 43.80 46.68
CA ASN A 900 80.87 43.93 45.94
C ASN A 900 80.75 45.11 44.95
N ALA A 901 81.87 45.71 44.55
CA ALA A 901 81.92 46.76 43.54
C ALA A 901 82.07 46.19 42.12
N GLU A 902 81.34 46.76 41.16
CA GLU A 902 81.48 46.44 39.72
C GLU A 902 82.83 46.91 39.16
N TYR A 903 83.47 46.06 38.35
CA TYR A 903 84.73 46.35 37.66
C TYR A 903 84.80 45.64 36.29
N GLY A 904 85.82 45.95 35.48
CA GLY A 904 85.92 45.47 34.09
C GLY A 904 84.90 46.13 33.13
N THR A 905 84.69 45.57 31.94
CA THR A 905 83.72 46.04 30.94
C THR A 905 82.64 44.97 30.65
N LEU A 906 81.51 45.37 30.03
CA LEU A 906 80.50 44.41 29.55
C LEU A 906 81.07 43.51 28.45
N ASN A 907 80.55 42.29 28.33
CA ASN A 907 80.92 41.35 27.27
C ASN A 907 79.74 41.14 26.28
N PRO A 908 79.79 41.71 25.07
CA PRO A 908 78.66 41.66 24.12
C PRO A 908 78.35 40.28 23.53
N ALA A 909 79.30 39.33 23.57
CA ALA A 909 79.21 38.07 22.82
C ALA A 909 78.70 36.86 23.64
N ASN A 910 78.29 37.07 24.90
CA ASN A 910 77.84 36.00 25.79
C ASN A 910 76.33 36.15 26.09
N HIS A 911 75.51 35.42 25.32
CA HIS A 911 74.05 35.39 25.41
C HIS A 911 73.57 34.16 26.19
N ASN A 912 72.47 34.30 26.94
CA ASN A 912 71.95 33.27 27.84
C ASN A 912 70.45 32.99 27.64
N GLY A 913 69.90 33.38 26.50
CA GLY A 913 68.50 33.21 26.11
C GLY A 913 68.32 32.24 24.94
N ASN A 914 67.09 31.83 24.67
CA ASN A 914 66.77 30.95 23.56
C ASN A 914 66.60 31.74 22.25
N GLU A 915 66.82 31.09 21.11
CA GLU A 915 66.43 31.63 19.81
C GLU A 915 64.92 31.53 19.61
N VAL A 916 64.28 32.63 19.22
CA VAL A 916 62.85 32.68 18.92
C VAL A 916 62.62 33.32 17.55
N TRP A 917 61.67 32.78 16.79
CA TRP A 917 61.30 33.31 15.48
C TRP A 917 60.53 34.63 15.58
N GLU A 918 60.80 35.53 14.64
CA GLU A 918 60.04 36.75 14.36
C GLU A 918 59.72 36.76 12.86
N GLN A 919 58.43 36.86 12.52
CA GLN A 919 57.89 36.59 11.19
C GLN A 919 57.01 37.76 10.74
N THR A 920 57.06 38.09 9.45
CA THR A 920 56.14 38.99 8.75
C THR A 920 55.46 38.23 7.60
N ALA A 921 54.59 38.90 6.83
CA ALA A 921 53.98 38.29 5.65
C ALA A 921 54.99 37.95 4.52
N GLU A 922 56.16 38.61 4.51
CA GLU A 922 57.16 38.50 3.44
C GLU A 922 58.47 37.84 3.90
N THR A 923 58.85 38.00 5.18
CA THR A 923 60.16 37.63 5.72
C THR A 923 60.12 36.92 7.07
N HIS A 924 61.20 36.24 7.43
CA HIS A 924 61.44 35.71 8.78
C HIS A 924 62.89 35.88 9.23
N GLN A 925 63.10 35.97 10.55
CA GLN A 925 64.41 35.96 11.20
C GLN A 925 64.33 35.45 12.65
N LYS A 926 65.47 35.11 13.25
CA LYS A 926 65.57 34.72 14.67
C LYS A 926 66.21 35.80 15.52
N LYS A 927 65.75 35.93 16.77
CA LYS A 927 66.40 36.75 17.80
C LYS A 927 66.55 36.02 19.13
N TYR A 928 67.55 36.42 19.91
CA TYR A 928 67.73 35.97 21.29
C TYR A 928 66.79 36.73 22.23
N ASP A 929 65.86 36.02 22.88
CA ASP A 929 64.87 36.59 23.82
C ASP A 929 65.49 37.43 24.95
N CYS A 930 66.70 37.08 25.40
CA CYS A 930 67.39 37.74 26.50
C CYS A 930 67.81 39.20 26.20
N CYS A 931 67.93 39.59 24.92
CA CYS A 931 68.44 40.92 24.56
C CYS A 931 67.91 41.53 23.25
N GLY A 932 67.21 40.78 22.40
CA GLY A 932 66.67 41.27 21.12
C GLY A 932 67.72 41.42 20.01
N ALA A 933 68.92 40.88 20.18
CA ALA A 933 69.89 40.78 19.10
C ALA A 933 69.51 39.62 18.14
N TYR A 934 69.55 39.88 16.83
CA TYR A 934 69.25 38.88 15.81
C TYR A 934 70.37 37.86 15.68
N SER A 935 70.02 36.58 15.55
CA SER A 935 70.98 35.47 15.38
C SER A 935 71.10 34.99 13.93
N THR A 936 70.08 35.24 13.12
CA THR A 936 70.09 35.07 11.66
C THR A 936 69.77 36.40 10.98
N ASN A 937 70.12 36.54 9.70
CA ASN A 937 69.67 37.67 8.90
C ASN A 937 68.19 37.52 8.53
N GLU A 938 67.59 38.61 8.05
CA GLU A 938 66.24 38.62 7.49
C GLU A 938 66.22 37.97 6.10
N GLU A 939 65.43 36.91 5.96
CA GLU A 939 65.30 36.12 4.73
C GLU A 939 63.83 36.01 4.32
N ALA A 940 63.56 35.89 3.01
CA ALA A 940 62.21 35.72 2.48
C ALA A 940 61.67 34.31 2.75
N HIS A 941 60.35 34.16 2.85
CA HIS A 941 59.73 32.85 3.02
C HIS A 941 59.97 31.93 1.82
N ASN A 942 60.21 30.65 2.11
CA ASN A 942 60.42 29.60 1.12
C ASN A 942 59.22 28.64 1.21
N TRP A 943 58.26 28.81 0.30
CA TRP A 943 56.94 28.19 0.39
C TRP A 943 56.91 26.77 -0.20
N GLU A 944 56.39 25.82 0.57
CA GLU A 944 55.98 24.48 0.12
C GLU A 944 54.53 24.24 0.60
N ASP A 945 53.63 23.90 -0.32
CA ASP A 945 52.20 23.63 -0.06
C ASP A 945 51.45 24.68 0.81
N GLY A 946 51.87 25.95 0.74
CA GLY A 946 51.22 27.08 1.41
C GLY A 946 51.84 27.44 2.76
N HIS A 947 52.84 26.66 3.19
CA HIS A 947 53.55 26.81 4.44
C HIS A 947 55.02 27.14 4.18
N CYS A 948 55.64 27.99 4.98
CA CYS A 948 57.07 28.25 4.86
C CYS A 948 57.86 27.06 5.44
N SER A 949 58.56 26.30 4.59
CA SER A 949 59.24 25.04 4.96
C SER A 949 60.35 25.20 6.02
N VAL A 950 60.81 26.44 6.23
CA VAL A 950 61.88 26.78 7.19
C VAL A 950 61.35 27.16 8.58
N CYS A 951 60.24 27.90 8.66
CA CYS A 951 59.75 28.48 9.92
C CYS A 951 58.27 28.17 10.25
N GLY A 952 57.56 27.42 9.40
CA GLY A 952 56.19 26.97 9.64
C GLY A 952 55.13 28.06 9.64
N TYR A 953 55.38 29.19 8.97
CA TYR A 953 54.41 30.28 8.82
C TYR A 953 53.44 29.97 7.67
N ASP A 954 52.14 30.16 7.90
CA ASP A 954 51.06 29.85 6.94
C ASP A 954 50.76 31.07 6.05
N CYS A 955 50.64 30.86 4.74
CA CYS A 955 50.38 31.95 3.80
C CYS A 955 48.93 32.46 3.91
N ILE A 956 48.76 33.76 4.20
CA ILE A 956 47.46 34.43 4.11
C ILE A 956 47.21 34.79 2.64
N HIS A 957 46.48 33.91 1.94
CA HIS A 957 46.31 34.03 0.50
C HIS A 957 45.65 35.34 0.05
N THR A 958 46.37 36.07 -0.80
CA THR A 958 45.93 37.33 -1.43
C THR A 958 46.36 37.36 -2.89
N GLY A 959 45.62 38.09 -3.73
CA GLY A 959 45.90 38.22 -5.17
C GLY A 959 45.16 37.22 -6.07
N GLY A 960 45.27 37.42 -7.38
CA GLY A 960 44.59 36.60 -8.39
C GLY A 960 43.08 36.86 -8.58
N ASN A 961 42.54 36.40 -9.72
CA ASN A 961 41.10 36.40 -10.03
C ASN A 961 40.66 34.97 -10.37
N ALA A 962 39.64 34.46 -9.68
CA ALA A 962 39.04 33.17 -10.02
C ALA A 962 38.25 33.26 -11.34
N THR A 963 38.25 32.19 -12.11
CA THR A 963 37.53 32.03 -13.39
C THR A 963 36.57 30.83 -13.30
N CYS A 964 35.78 30.61 -14.34
CA CYS A 964 34.86 29.48 -14.42
C CYS A 964 35.50 28.08 -14.50
N THR A 965 36.83 27.98 -14.63
CA THR A 965 37.57 26.69 -14.64
C THR A 965 38.76 26.63 -13.70
N GLN A 966 39.27 27.76 -13.22
CA GLN A 966 40.46 27.83 -12.37
C GLN A 966 40.20 28.73 -11.17
N LYS A 967 40.65 28.28 -9.99
CA LYS A 967 40.59 29.06 -8.74
C LYS A 967 41.53 30.26 -8.81
N ALA A 968 41.39 31.20 -7.88
CA ALA A 968 42.36 32.29 -7.78
C ALA A 968 43.73 31.71 -7.37
N VAL A 969 44.80 32.09 -8.07
CA VAL A 969 46.17 31.74 -7.68
C VAL A 969 46.71 32.87 -6.81
N CYS A 970 47.25 32.56 -5.63
CA CYS A 970 47.81 33.55 -4.74
C CYS A 970 49.10 34.16 -5.33
N ASP A 971 49.20 35.48 -5.34
CA ASP A 971 50.35 36.20 -5.91
C ASP A 971 51.65 36.03 -5.07
N ILE A 972 51.55 35.49 -3.85
CA ILE A 972 52.68 35.34 -2.89
C ILE A 972 53.23 33.90 -2.85
N CYS A 973 52.37 32.90 -2.66
CA CYS A 973 52.77 31.48 -2.57
C CYS A 973 52.46 30.65 -3.83
N HIS A 974 51.82 31.26 -4.84
CA HIS A 974 51.50 30.66 -6.14
C HIS A 974 50.63 29.39 -6.10
N ILE A 975 49.85 29.21 -5.04
CA ILE A 975 48.91 28.11 -4.86
C ILE A 975 47.47 28.57 -5.12
N GLU A 976 46.66 27.67 -5.68
CA GLU A 976 45.24 27.86 -5.95
C GLU A 976 44.39 27.86 -4.67
N TYR A 977 43.53 28.87 -4.50
CA TYR A 977 42.70 29.05 -3.31
C TYR A 977 41.33 29.65 -3.61
N GLY A 978 40.39 29.50 -2.68
CA GLY A 978 38.98 29.91 -2.84
C GLY A 978 38.16 28.93 -3.69
N GLU A 979 37.03 29.40 -4.22
CA GLU A 979 36.19 28.67 -5.18
C GLU A 979 36.32 29.25 -6.59
N ILE A 980 35.95 28.46 -7.61
CA ILE A 980 35.88 28.92 -9.00
C ILE A 980 34.74 29.94 -9.16
N ASN A 981 34.95 30.98 -9.96
CA ASN A 981 33.90 31.97 -10.22
C ASN A 981 33.08 31.54 -11.44
N ALA A 982 31.93 30.93 -11.18
CA ALA A 982 31.05 30.34 -12.19
C ALA A 982 30.49 31.32 -13.23
N ASP A 983 30.60 32.64 -13.01
CA ASP A 983 30.12 33.68 -13.93
C ASP A 983 31.26 34.47 -14.62
N ASN A 984 32.52 34.24 -14.24
CA ASN A 984 33.68 34.89 -14.84
C ASN A 984 34.31 34.02 -15.94
N HIS A 985 33.76 34.14 -17.14
CA HIS A 985 34.18 33.38 -18.32
C HIS A 985 35.31 34.06 -19.09
N THR A 986 36.40 33.32 -19.31
CA THR A 986 37.55 33.74 -20.14
C THR A 986 37.46 33.28 -21.59
N GLY A 987 36.51 32.39 -21.89
CA GLY A 987 36.28 31.77 -23.18
C GLY A 987 35.35 32.56 -24.10
N THR A 988 35.33 32.17 -25.38
CA THR A 988 34.36 32.68 -26.35
C THR A 988 33.09 31.82 -26.39
N GLU A 989 31.97 32.41 -26.80
CA GLU A 989 30.74 31.65 -27.02
C GLU A 989 30.80 30.92 -28.36
N GLU A 990 30.93 29.60 -28.34
CA GLU A 990 30.94 28.78 -29.54
C GLU A 990 29.60 28.07 -29.76
N TRP A 991 29.19 28.01 -31.03
CA TRP A 991 28.03 27.22 -31.47
C TRP A 991 28.46 25.78 -31.74
N THR A 992 27.88 24.83 -31.00
CA THR A 992 27.91 23.41 -31.38
C THR A 992 26.69 23.12 -32.24
N GLN A 993 26.90 22.87 -33.53
CA GLN A 993 25.84 22.65 -34.52
C GLN A 993 25.95 21.25 -35.12
N THR A 994 24.84 20.49 -35.11
CA THR A 994 24.69 19.24 -35.84
C THR A 994 23.69 19.44 -36.99
N ALA A 995 23.38 18.39 -37.76
CA ALA A 995 22.39 18.47 -38.83
C ALA A 995 20.95 18.73 -38.32
N THR A 996 20.67 18.43 -37.05
CA THR A 996 19.33 18.45 -36.43
C THR A 996 19.21 19.45 -35.28
N GLU A 997 20.29 19.70 -34.55
CA GLU A 997 20.29 20.45 -33.29
C GLU A 997 21.37 21.55 -33.27
N HIS A 998 21.18 22.55 -32.42
CA HIS A 998 22.19 23.51 -32.02
C HIS A 998 22.20 23.76 -30.51
N GLU A 999 23.38 24.08 -29.99
CA GLU A 999 23.62 24.49 -28.61
C GLU A 999 24.70 25.58 -28.65
N LYS A 1000 24.59 26.62 -27.80
CA LYS A 1000 25.64 27.62 -27.64
C LYS A 1000 26.19 27.56 -26.22
N LYS A 1001 27.51 27.50 -26.08
CA LYS A 1001 28.19 27.42 -24.77
C LYS A 1001 29.51 28.16 -24.79
N TYR A 1002 29.98 28.55 -23.62
CA TYR A 1002 31.34 29.04 -23.46
C TYR A 1002 32.34 27.89 -23.65
N ASP A 1003 33.29 28.05 -24.58
CA ASP A 1003 34.32 27.06 -24.87
C ASP A 1003 35.17 26.67 -23.64
N CYS A 1004 35.34 27.61 -22.70
CA CYS A 1004 36.20 27.44 -21.53
C CYS A 1004 35.66 26.46 -20.49
N CYS A 1005 34.35 26.46 -20.18
CA CYS A 1005 33.75 25.64 -19.12
C CYS A 1005 32.50 24.86 -19.54
N GLY A 1006 32.04 24.99 -20.79
CA GLY A 1006 30.84 24.31 -21.28
C GLY A 1006 29.51 24.85 -20.73
N LYS A 1007 29.50 25.92 -19.94
CA LYS A 1007 28.26 26.57 -19.47
C LYS A 1007 27.45 27.08 -20.66
N VAL A 1008 26.21 26.62 -20.73
CA VAL A 1008 25.30 26.84 -21.86
C VAL A 1008 24.72 28.26 -21.80
N THR A 1009 24.78 28.99 -22.91
CA THR A 1009 24.20 30.34 -23.07
C THR A 1009 22.97 30.35 -23.97
N VAL A 1010 22.81 29.33 -24.83
CA VAL A 1010 21.57 29.01 -25.52
C VAL A 1010 21.35 27.51 -25.40
N GLU A 1011 20.26 27.13 -24.73
CA GLU A 1011 19.90 25.73 -24.46
C GLU A 1011 19.78 24.90 -25.74
N LYS A 1012 20.10 23.60 -25.63
CA LYS A 1012 20.14 22.67 -26.74
C LYS A 1012 18.75 22.52 -27.37
N GLY A 1013 18.61 22.99 -28.61
CA GLY A 1013 17.34 23.04 -29.33
C GLY A 1013 17.45 22.48 -30.75
N ASN A 1014 16.32 22.02 -31.27
CA ASN A 1014 16.20 21.66 -32.69
C ASN A 1014 16.30 22.92 -33.57
N HIS A 1015 16.83 22.79 -34.78
CA HIS A 1015 16.88 23.90 -35.74
C HIS A 1015 15.47 24.37 -36.12
N ASN A 1016 15.16 25.64 -35.81
CA ASN A 1016 13.95 26.29 -36.30
C ASN A 1016 14.24 26.86 -37.71
N TRP A 1017 13.71 26.20 -38.75
CA TRP A 1017 14.09 26.41 -40.15
C TRP A 1017 13.23 27.43 -40.87
N LYS A 1018 13.87 28.28 -41.68
CA LYS A 1018 13.20 29.15 -42.66
C LYS A 1018 14.02 29.21 -43.94
N ASP A 1019 13.38 28.87 -45.05
CA ASP A 1019 14.01 28.79 -46.38
C ASP A 1019 15.32 27.96 -46.44
N GLY A 1020 15.48 26.99 -45.55
CA GLY A 1020 16.67 26.11 -45.47
C GLY A 1020 17.81 26.62 -44.57
N THR A 1021 17.61 27.70 -43.82
CA THR A 1021 18.57 28.22 -42.83
C THR A 1021 17.90 28.29 -41.45
N CYS A 1022 18.62 27.97 -40.39
CA CYS A 1022 18.09 28.11 -39.03
C CYS A 1022 18.07 29.60 -38.62
N GLU A 1023 16.91 30.13 -38.21
CA GLU A 1023 16.77 31.54 -37.79
C GLU A 1023 17.55 31.89 -36.51
N VAL A 1024 17.89 30.89 -35.69
CA VAL A 1024 18.52 31.09 -34.37
C VAL A 1024 20.05 31.13 -34.45
N CYS A 1025 20.64 30.11 -35.09
CA CYS A 1025 22.09 29.92 -35.10
C CYS A 1025 22.75 30.13 -36.49
N GLY A 1026 21.95 30.43 -37.52
CA GLY A 1026 22.44 30.69 -38.88
C GLY A 1026 22.94 29.46 -39.66
N TYR A 1027 22.81 28.25 -39.10
CA TYR A 1027 23.20 27.02 -39.77
C TYR A 1027 22.40 26.81 -41.05
N VAL A 1028 23.08 26.64 -42.18
CA VAL A 1028 22.47 26.39 -43.50
C VAL A 1028 22.35 24.88 -43.68
N CYS A 1029 21.13 24.41 -43.94
CA CYS A 1029 20.85 22.98 -44.09
C CYS A 1029 21.60 22.38 -45.28
N VAL A 1030 22.39 21.33 -45.03
CA VAL A 1030 22.98 20.52 -46.09
C VAL A 1030 21.90 19.59 -46.65
N HIS A 1031 21.27 20.02 -47.74
CA HIS A 1031 20.14 19.31 -48.33
C HIS A 1031 20.50 17.85 -48.67
N SER A 1032 19.80 16.93 -48.01
CA SER A 1032 19.97 15.49 -48.12
C SER A 1032 18.62 14.82 -47.81
N GLY A 1033 18.44 13.59 -48.30
CA GLY A 1033 17.15 12.90 -48.26
C GLY A 1033 16.15 13.39 -49.31
N GLY A 1034 15.15 12.56 -49.57
CA GLY A 1034 14.12 12.76 -50.59
C GLY A 1034 14.53 12.36 -52.02
N GLU A 1035 13.60 11.73 -52.74
CA GLU A 1035 13.69 11.53 -54.19
C GLU A 1035 12.72 12.47 -54.93
N ALA A 1036 13.15 12.99 -56.08
CA ALA A 1036 12.26 13.69 -57.00
C ALA A 1036 11.32 12.69 -57.70
N ASN A 1037 10.04 13.05 -57.82
CA ASN A 1037 9.01 12.22 -58.42
C ASN A 1037 8.12 13.04 -59.39
N CYS A 1038 7.08 12.40 -59.93
CA CYS A 1038 6.22 12.99 -60.95
C CYS A 1038 5.31 14.14 -60.46
N THR A 1039 5.19 14.41 -59.15
CA THR A 1039 4.37 15.52 -58.60
C THR A 1039 5.20 16.60 -57.91
N LYS A 1040 6.37 16.29 -57.35
CA LYS A 1040 7.29 17.25 -56.69
C LYS A 1040 8.76 16.83 -56.83
N GLY A 1041 9.67 17.80 -56.75
CA GLY A 1041 11.11 17.58 -56.62
C GLY A 1041 11.46 16.97 -55.26
N ALA A 1042 12.72 16.56 -55.09
CA ALA A 1042 13.20 16.09 -53.80
C ALA A 1042 13.05 17.20 -52.75
N VAL A 1043 12.42 16.84 -51.63
CA VAL A 1043 12.24 17.68 -50.45
C VAL A 1043 13.26 17.22 -49.41
N CYS A 1044 14.07 18.14 -48.91
CA CYS A 1044 15.07 17.83 -47.89
C CYS A 1044 14.39 17.36 -46.61
N GLU A 1045 14.73 16.17 -46.14
CA GLU A 1045 14.11 15.54 -44.95
C GLU A 1045 14.36 16.34 -43.67
N ASN A 1046 15.47 17.10 -43.61
CA ASN A 1046 15.83 17.88 -42.42
C ASN A 1046 15.15 19.25 -42.33
N CYS A 1047 14.89 19.94 -43.45
CA CYS A 1047 14.39 21.33 -43.45
C CYS A 1047 13.12 21.58 -44.28
N GLY A 1048 12.52 20.55 -44.89
CA GLY A 1048 11.25 20.64 -45.61
C GLY A 1048 11.29 21.42 -46.95
N LYS A 1049 12.46 21.86 -47.40
CA LYS A 1049 12.62 22.64 -48.64
C LYS A 1049 12.71 21.74 -49.88
N GLU A 1050 11.91 22.01 -50.90
CA GLU A 1050 12.05 21.41 -52.25
C GLU A 1050 13.30 22.00 -52.92
N TYR A 1051 14.27 21.16 -53.31
CA TYR A 1051 15.61 21.59 -53.70
C TYR A 1051 16.15 20.99 -55.00
N THR A 1052 15.33 20.21 -55.72
CA THR A 1052 15.65 19.66 -57.06
C THR A 1052 14.45 19.78 -58.01
N GLU A 1053 14.66 19.58 -59.32
CA GLU A 1053 13.57 19.58 -60.31
C GLU A 1053 12.73 18.28 -60.27
N LYS A 1054 11.49 18.34 -60.75
CA LYS A 1054 10.54 17.21 -60.72
C LYS A 1054 10.93 16.12 -61.72
N ASN A 1055 10.81 14.86 -61.34
CA ASN A 1055 11.19 13.73 -62.18
C ASN A 1055 9.98 13.02 -62.78
N LEU A 1056 9.66 13.34 -64.04
CA LEU A 1056 8.50 12.82 -64.78
C LEU A 1056 8.59 11.31 -65.12
N ALA A 1057 9.73 10.65 -64.89
CA ALA A 1057 9.91 9.22 -65.11
C ALA A 1057 9.89 8.40 -63.80
N ASN A 1058 10.00 9.04 -62.64
CA ASN A 1058 9.99 8.35 -61.34
C ASN A 1058 8.60 8.48 -60.69
N HIS A 1059 7.78 7.43 -60.85
CA HIS A 1059 6.48 7.34 -60.22
C HIS A 1059 6.65 6.80 -58.80
N SER A 1060 6.40 7.62 -57.79
CA SER A 1060 6.54 7.25 -56.37
C SER A 1060 5.35 6.44 -55.84
N GLY A 1061 4.34 6.19 -56.66
CA GLY A 1061 3.15 5.44 -56.30
C GLY A 1061 3.38 3.94 -56.31
N LYS A 1062 2.77 3.20 -55.38
CA LYS A 1062 2.87 1.73 -55.42
C LYS A 1062 2.12 1.21 -56.65
N VAL A 1063 2.68 0.16 -57.24
CA VAL A 1063 1.96 -0.69 -58.18
C VAL A 1063 1.00 -1.54 -57.35
N VAL A 1064 -0.20 -1.03 -57.12
CA VAL A 1064 -1.24 -1.65 -56.31
C VAL A 1064 -2.09 -2.59 -57.17
N TRP A 1065 -2.53 -3.68 -56.53
CA TRP A 1065 -3.54 -4.55 -57.11
C TRP A 1065 -4.91 -3.89 -56.95
N GLU A 1066 -5.57 -3.62 -58.08
CA GLU A 1066 -6.99 -3.32 -58.13
C GLU A 1066 -7.71 -4.65 -58.36
N GLN A 1067 -8.51 -5.07 -57.38
CA GLN A 1067 -9.10 -6.40 -57.30
C GLN A 1067 -10.63 -6.30 -57.26
N THR A 1068 -11.29 -7.15 -58.02
CA THR A 1068 -12.73 -7.43 -57.88
C THR A 1068 -12.91 -8.88 -57.41
N ALA A 1069 -14.15 -9.29 -57.13
CA ALA A 1069 -14.44 -10.69 -56.77
C ALA A 1069 -14.08 -11.69 -57.90
N GLU A 1070 -13.99 -11.23 -59.16
CA GLU A 1070 -13.80 -12.07 -60.35
C GLU A 1070 -12.43 -11.86 -61.02
N THR A 1071 -11.84 -10.67 -60.91
CA THR A 1071 -10.61 -10.29 -61.65
C THR A 1071 -9.60 -9.49 -60.81
N HIS A 1072 -8.36 -9.38 -61.31
CA HIS A 1072 -7.34 -8.48 -60.79
C HIS A 1072 -6.55 -7.77 -61.89
N GLN A 1073 -6.06 -6.56 -61.59
CA GLN A 1073 -5.10 -5.83 -62.43
C GLN A 1073 -4.17 -4.92 -61.60
N LYS A 1074 -3.08 -4.43 -62.20
CA LYS A 1074 -2.12 -3.52 -61.55
C LYS A 1074 -2.26 -2.09 -62.07
N LYS A 1075 -2.46 -1.14 -61.16
CA LYS A 1075 -2.42 0.32 -61.42
C LYS A 1075 -1.35 0.99 -60.55
N CYS A 1076 -0.87 2.14 -60.98
CA CYS A 1076 0.01 2.99 -60.16
C CYS A 1076 -0.83 4.03 -59.41
N ASP A 1077 -0.89 3.93 -58.08
CA ASP A 1077 -1.81 4.70 -57.22
C ASP A 1077 -1.63 6.24 -57.31
N CYS A 1078 -0.47 6.73 -57.75
CA CYS A 1078 -0.19 8.16 -57.79
C CYS A 1078 -0.68 8.88 -59.06
N CYS A 1079 -1.13 8.14 -60.09
CA CYS A 1079 -1.48 8.75 -61.39
C CYS A 1079 -2.46 7.94 -62.27
N ASP A 1080 -3.15 6.93 -61.73
CA ASP A 1080 -4.15 6.08 -62.41
C ASP A 1080 -3.68 5.38 -63.71
N LYS A 1081 -2.38 5.35 -63.96
CA LYS A 1081 -1.82 4.75 -65.18
C LYS A 1081 -1.80 3.23 -65.06
N GLU A 1082 -2.44 2.54 -65.99
CA GLU A 1082 -2.51 1.07 -66.06
C GLU A 1082 -1.12 0.46 -66.29
N VAL A 1083 -0.82 -0.59 -65.52
CA VAL A 1083 0.50 -1.28 -65.52
C VAL A 1083 0.38 -2.77 -65.88
N SER A 1084 -0.81 -3.38 -65.76
CA SER A 1084 -1.16 -4.67 -66.35
C SER A 1084 -2.60 -4.67 -66.89
N VAL A 1085 -2.90 -5.65 -67.76
CA VAL A 1085 -4.28 -5.94 -68.17
C VAL A 1085 -5.06 -6.63 -67.05
N SER A 1086 -6.40 -6.62 -67.16
CA SER A 1086 -7.33 -7.30 -66.23
C SER A 1086 -7.46 -8.78 -66.58
N GLU A 1087 -7.17 -9.64 -65.61
CA GLU A 1087 -7.18 -11.10 -65.74
C GLU A 1087 -8.00 -11.73 -64.60
N ALA A 1088 -8.52 -12.94 -64.82
CA ALA A 1088 -9.28 -13.68 -63.82
C ALA A 1088 -8.37 -14.24 -62.72
N HIS A 1089 -8.93 -14.47 -61.52
CA HIS A 1089 -8.17 -15.08 -60.42
C HIS A 1089 -7.82 -16.56 -60.68
N ASP A 1090 -6.60 -16.96 -60.30
CA ASP A 1090 -6.12 -18.35 -60.33
C ASP A 1090 -6.00 -18.88 -58.89
N TRP A 1091 -6.87 -19.80 -58.49
CA TRP A 1091 -7.17 -20.12 -57.09
C TRP A 1091 -6.42 -21.37 -56.58
N GLU A 1092 -5.98 -21.34 -55.32
CA GLU A 1092 -5.54 -22.51 -54.55
C GLU A 1092 -5.83 -22.27 -53.06
N ASN A 1093 -6.52 -23.22 -52.42
CA ASN A 1093 -6.93 -23.11 -51.00
C ASN A 1093 -7.68 -21.80 -50.68
N GLY A 1094 -8.55 -21.34 -51.59
CA GLY A 1094 -9.33 -20.11 -51.44
C GLY A 1094 -8.55 -18.80 -51.63
N VAL A 1095 -7.27 -18.84 -52.00
CA VAL A 1095 -6.43 -17.65 -52.23
C VAL A 1095 -5.98 -17.60 -53.69
N CYS A 1096 -6.00 -16.41 -54.30
CA CYS A 1096 -5.50 -16.22 -55.65
C CYS A 1096 -3.95 -16.23 -55.65
N LYS A 1097 -3.34 -17.21 -56.33
CA LYS A 1097 -1.88 -17.42 -56.41
C LYS A 1097 -1.10 -16.20 -56.91
N VAL A 1098 -1.75 -15.35 -57.70
CA VAL A 1098 -1.11 -14.23 -58.43
C VAL A 1098 -1.12 -12.95 -57.61
N CYS A 1099 -2.25 -12.62 -56.97
CA CYS A 1099 -2.47 -11.33 -56.32
C CYS A 1099 -2.78 -11.42 -54.82
N ASN A 1100 -2.75 -12.62 -54.22
CA ASN A 1100 -3.06 -12.92 -52.81
C ASN A 1100 -4.47 -12.50 -52.36
N TYR A 1101 -5.38 -12.17 -53.28
CA TYR A 1101 -6.78 -11.92 -52.95
C TYR A 1101 -7.39 -13.18 -52.32
N GLN A 1102 -7.93 -13.06 -51.10
CA GLN A 1102 -8.66 -14.13 -50.44
C GLN A 1102 -10.10 -14.13 -50.93
N CYS A 1103 -10.60 -15.29 -51.36
CA CYS A 1103 -11.99 -15.46 -51.72
C CYS A 1103 -12.84 -15.27 -50.46
N GLY A 1104 -13.73 -14.26 -50.44
CA GLY A 1104 -14.69 -14.05 -49.35
C GLY A 1104 -15.83 -15.08 -49.31
N HIS A 1105 -15.52 -16.33 -49.69
CA HIS A 1105 -16.36 -17.49 -49.93
C HIS A 1105 -17.89 -17.25 -49.94
N THR A 1106 -18.46 -17.21 -51.15
CA THR A 1106 -19.91 -17.05 -51.36
C THR A 1106 -20.51 -18.23 -52.14
N GLY A 1107 -21.80 -18.48 -51.92
CA GLY A 1107 -22.58 -19.52 -52.59
C GLY A 1107 -22.47 -20.92 -51.96
N GLY A 1108 -23.46 -21.78 -52.23
CA GLY A 1108 -23.57 -23.12 -51.66
C GLY A 1108 -24.39 -23.19 -50.37
N ASN A 1109 -24.87 -24.39 -50.02
CA ASN A 1109 -25.60 -24.68 -48.79
C ASN A 1109 -24.85 -25.77 -48.02
N ALA A 1110 -24.57 -25.55 -46.74
CA ALA A 1110 -24.07 -26.59 -45.85
C ALA A 1110 -25.22 -27.49 -45.35
N THR A 1111 -24.90 -28.74 -45.02
CA THR A 1111 -25.81 -29.76 -44.44
C THR A 1111 -25.18 -30.39 -43.20
N CYS A 1112 -25.86 -31.34 -42.57
CA CYS A 1112 -25.36 -32.06 -41.40
C CYS A 1112 -24.09 -32.91 -41.67
N VAL A 1113 -23.73 -33.10 -42.94
CA VAL A 1113 -22.59 -33.93 -43.38
C VAL A 1113 -21.70 -33.29 -44.45
N LYS A 1114 -22.08 -32.14 -45.03
CA LYS A 1114 -21.28 -31.41 -46.03
C LYS A 1114 -21.17 -29.93 -45.68
N LYS A 1115 -20.01 -29.33 -45.94
CA LYS A 1115 -19.82 -27.89 -45.86
C LYS A 1115 -20.37 -27.18 -47.09
N ALA A 1116 -20.50 -25.86 -47.06
CA ALA A 1116 -20.90 -25.10 -48.23
C ALA A 1116 -19.78 -25.12 -49.28
N LEU A 1117 -20.12 -25.29 -50.56
CA LEU A 1117 -19.15 -25.26 -51.66
C LEU A 1117 -19.17 -23.89 -52.33
N CYS A 1118 -18.05 -23.17 -52.31
CA CYS A 1118 -18.01 -21.81 -52.84
C CYS A 1118 -18.15 -21.78 -54.36
N THR A 1119 -19.07 -20.96 -54.87
CA THR A 1119 -19.34 -20.84 -56.31
C THR A 1119 -18.27 -20.06 -57.09
N ILE A 1120 -17.31 -19.42 -56.41
CA ILE A 1120 -16.23 -18.63 -57.02
C ILE A 1120 -14.92 -19.45 -57.11
N CYS A 1121 -14.46 -20.02 -55.99
CA CYS A 1121 -13.19 -20.75 -55.93
C CYS A 1121 -13.33 -22.29 -55.94
N GLY A 1122 -14.54 -22.83 -55.78
CA GLY A 1122 -14.81 -24.27 -55.79
C GLY A 1122 -14.44 -25.04 -54.51
N GLU A 1123 -13.95 -24.35 -53.47
CA GLU A 1123 -13.54 -24.94 -52.19
C GLU A 1123 -14.70 -25.12 -51.20
N GLU A 1124 -14.61 -26.12 -50.33
CA GLU A 1124 -15.52 -26.31 -49.20
C GLU A 1124 -15.19 -25.34 -48.04
N TYR A 1125 -16.21 -24.66 -47.52
CA TYR A 1125 -16.03 -23.63 -46.49
C TYR A 1125 -17.20 -23.56 -45.48
N GLY A 1126 -16.95 -22.87 -44.37
CA GLY A 1126 -17.89 -22.77 -43.25
C GLY A 1126 -17.94 -24.01 -42.36
N THR A 1127 -18.96 -24.07 -41.52
CA THR A 1127 -19.30 -25.20 -40.62
C THR A 1127 -20.42 -26.04 -41.21
N TYR A 1128 -20.58 -27.27 -40.70
CA TYR A 1128 -21.73 -28.12 -41.03
C TYR A 1128 -23.02 -27.48 -40.50
N ASN A 1129 -24.09 -27.48 -41.29
CA ASN A 1129 -25.38 -26.97 -40.84
C ASN A 1129 -26.16 -28.10 -40.15
N MET A 1130 -26.14 -28.09 -38.82
CA MET A 1130 -26.80 -29.11 -37.99
C MET A 1130 -28.33 -29.02 -38.02
N SER A 1131 -28.92 -27.99 -38.64
CA SER A 1131 -30.37 -27.87 -38.85
C SER A 1131 -30.85 -28.41 -40.20
N ILE A 1132 -29.94 -28.74 -41.14
CA ILE A 1132 -30.28 -29.22 -42.49
C ILE A 1132 -29.81 -30.66 -42.65
N HIS A 1133 -30.73 -31.60 -42.44
CA HIS A 1133 -30.46 -33.04 -42.50
C HIS A 1133 -30.83 -33.63 -43.86
N GLU A 1134 -29.94 -34.46 -44.43
CA GLU A 1134 -30.18 -35.14 -45.72
C GLU A 1134 -31.05 -36.41 -45.59
N ASP A 1135 -31.08 -37.06 -44.41
CA ASP A 1135 -31.82 -38.31 -44.18
C ASP A 1135 -32.30 -38.45 -42.71
N LEU A 1136 -33.12 -37.48 -42.26
CA LEU A 1136 -33.78 -37.47 -40.95
C LEU A 1136 -35.18 -38.09 -41.05
N HIS A 1137 -35.45 -39.13 -40.25
CA HIS A 1137 -36.71 -39.86 -40.28
C HIS A 1137 -37.25 -40.16 -38.87
N LEU A 1138 -38.57 -40.31 -38.76
CA LEU A 1138 -39.28 -40.56 -37.51
C LEU A 1138 -39.17 -42.04 -37.10
N VAL A 1139 -38.82 -42.28 -35.84
CA VAL A 1139 -38.94 -43.56 -35.14
C VAL A 1139 -40.10 -43.46 -34.15
N ALA A 1140 -41.18 -44.19 -34.44
CA ALA A 1140 -42.37 -44.20 -33.62
C ALA A 1140 -42.11 -44.77 -32.21
N ALA A 1141 -42.87 -44.28 -31.22
CA ALA A 1141 -42.85 -44.81 -29.86
C ALA A 1141 -43.23 -46.31 -29.83
N LYS A 1142 -42.60 -47.04 -28.90
CA LYS A 1142 -42.85 -48.46 -28.64
C LYS A 1142 -42.96 -48.66 -27.13
N GLU A 1143 -44.04 -49.26 -26.65
CA GLU A 1143 -44.15 -49.53 -25.21
C GLU A 1143 -43.16 -50.61 -24.74
N ALA A 1144 -42.69 -50.48 -23.50
CA ALA A 1144 -41.83 -51.46 -22.87
C ALA A 1144 -42.65 -52.66 -22.37
N THR A 1145 -42.11 -53.86 -22.53
CA THR A 1145 -42.75 -55.11 -22.07
C THR A 1145 -41.94 -55.73 -20.92
N MET A 1146 -42.37 -56.89 -20.43
CA MET A 1146 -41.57 -57.69 -19.49
C MET A 1146 -40.30 -58.28 -20.14
N THR A 1147 -40.30 -58.46 -21.48
CA THR A 1147 -39.20 -59.12 -22.21
C THR A 1147 -38.31 -58.14 -22.97
N ASP A 1148 -38.84 -57.01 -23.41
CA ASP A 1148 -38.21 -56.09 -24.36
C ASP A 1148 -38.34 -54.64 -23.91
N GLU A 1149 -37.29 -53.85 -24.18
CA GLU A 1149 -37.31 -52.42 -23.94
C GLU A 1149 -38.24 -51.71 -24.93
N GLY A 1150 -38.85 -50.63 -24.45
CA GLY A 1150 -39.61 -49.69 -25.25
C GLY A 1150 -38.74 -48.50 -25.67
N ASN A 1151 -39.34 -47.56 -26.38
CA ASN A 1151 -38.77 -46.27 -26.68
C ASN A 1151 -39.85 -45.17 -26.75
N ILE A 1152 -39.48 -43.94 -26.44
CA ILE A 1152 -40.28 -42.76 -26.79
C ILE A 1152 -40.29 -42.55 -28.30
N GLU A 1153 -41.12 -41.62 -28.80
CA GLU A 1153 -41.02 -41.14 -30.18
C GLU A 1153 -39.79 -40.23 -30.32
N TYR A 1154 -39.00 -40.44 -31.37
CA TYR A 1154 -37.82 -39.61 -31.68
C TYR A 1154 -37.56 -39.59 -33.19
N TRP A 1155 -36.72 -38.67 -33.64
CA TRP A 1155 -36.21 -38.59 -35.00
C TRP A 1155 -34.75 -39.06 -35.01
N TYR A 1156 -34.33 -39.76 -36.06
CA TYR A 1156 -32.97 -40.26 -36.21
C TYR A 1156 -32.45 -39.92 -37.61
N CYS A 1157 -31.20 -39.48 -37.70
CA CYS A 1157 -30.57 -39.09 -38.95
C CYS A 1157 -29.53 -40.12 -39.37
N ASN A 1158 -29.79 -40.89 -40.44
CA ASN A 1158 -28.83 -41.88 -40.94
C ASN A 1158 -27.53 -41.23 -41.43
N ALA A 1159 -27.59 -39.97 -41.89
CA ALA A 1159 -26.44 -39.28 -42.46
C ALA A 1159 -25.40 -38.93 -41.39
N CYS A 1160 -25.81 -38.49 -40.20
CA CYS A 1160 -24.90 -38.09 -39.11
C CYS A 1160 -24.90 -39.01 -37.87
N ASP A 1161 -25.69 -40.09 -37.86
CA ASP A 1161 -25.84 -41.08 -36.75
C ASP A 1161 -26.20 -40.40 -35.41
N ARG A 1162 -27.23 -39.54 -35.43
CA ARG A 1162 -27.69 -38.75 -34.28
C ARG A 1162 -29.21 -38.80 -34.11
N TYR A 1163 -29.64 -38.62 -32.86
CA TYR A 1163 -31.01 -38.76 -32.39
C TYR A 1163 -31.53 -37.39 -31.96
N TYR A 1164 -32.79 -37.09 -32.26
CA TYR A 1164 -33.40 -35.78 -32.06
C TYR A 1164 -34.82 -35.94 -31.51
N ILE A 1165 -35.26 -35.06 -30.62
CA ILE A 1165 -36.62 -35.15 -30.05
C ILE A 1165 -37.71 -34.55 -30.97
N ARG A 1166 -37.32 -33.87 -32.06
CA ARG A 1166 -38.22 -33.17 -33.01
C ARG A 1166 -37.72 -33.25 -34.45
N GLN A 1167 -38.65 -33.04 -35.39
CA GLN A 1167 -38.40 -33.02 -36.83
C GLN A 1167 -37.49 -31.86 -37.28
N ASP A 1168 -37.40 -30.78 -36.49
CA ASP A 1168 -36.53 -29.65 -36.77
C ASP A 1168 -35.03 -29.99 -36.68
N GLY A 1169 -34.67 -31.12 -36.06
CA GLY A 1169 -33.27 -31.55 -35.92
C GLY A 1169 -32.41 -30.62 -35.07
N LEU A 1170 -33.01 -29.71 -34.30
CA LEU A 1170 -32.30 -28.69 -33.50
C LEU A 1170 -31.92 -29.18 -32.10
N VAL A 1171 -32.69 -30.11 -31.54
CA VAL A 1171 -32.51 -30.63 -30.18
C VAL A 1171 -32.06 -32.08 -30.25
N GLU A 1172 -30.74 -32.26 -30.23
CA GLU A 1172 -30.08 -33.57 -30.16
C GLU A 1172 -30.31 -34.21 -28.78
N ILE A 1173 -30.51 -35.52 -28.76
CA ILE A 1173 -30.66 -36.35 -27.56
C ILE A 1173 -29.76 -37.57 -27.66
N GLU A 1174 -29.41 -38.17 -26.53
CA GLU A 1174 -28.70 -39.44 -26.54
C GLU A 1174 -29.64 -40.61 -26.86
N LYS A 1175 -29.11 -41.65 -27.51
CA LYS A 1175 -29.83 -42.92 -27.68
C LYS A 1175 -30.37 -43.49 -26.36
N SER A 1176 -29.61 -43.33 -25.27
CA SER A 1176 -29.98 -43.72 -23.90
C SER A 1176 -31.32 -43.11 -23.45
N GLN A 1177 -31.55 -41.84 -23.80
CA GLN A 1177 -32.75 -41.07 -23.46
C GLN A 1177 -33.97 -41.48 -24.30
N THR A 1178 -33.76 -42.17 -25.44
CA THR A 1178 -34.87 -42.74 -26.21
C THR A 1178 -35.50 -43.96 -25.55
N VAL A 1179 -34.76 -44.67 -24.68
CA VAL A 1179 -35.12 -46.00 -24.19
C VAL A 1179 -36.04 -45.96 -22.97
N ILE A 1180 -37.12 -46.75 -23.01
CA ILE A 1180 -38.00 -47.03 -21.88
C ILE A 1180 -37.66 -48.41 -21.33
N ALA A 1181 -37.18 -48.44 -20.08
CA ALA A 1181 -36.75 -49.68 -19.42
C ALA A 1181 -37.89 -50.72 -19.29
N LYS A 1182 -37.53 -52.00 -19.32
CA LYS A 1182 -38.46 -53.13 -19.20
C LYS A 1182 -39.30 -53.05 -17.93
N LEU A 1183 -40.55 -53.48 -18.02
CA LEU A 1183 -41.44 -53.59 -16.87
C LEU A 1183 -40.87 -54.63 -15.88
N LYS A 1184 -40.91 -54.32 -14.58
CA LYS A 1184 -40.44 -55.22 -13.52
C LYS A 1184 -41.59 -56.11 -13.05
N ASP A 1185 -41.33 -57.41 -12.95
CA ASP A 1185 -42.22 -58.34 -12.27
C ASP A 1185 -42.38 -57.91 -10.79
N THR A 1186 -43.64 -57.81 -10.36
CA THR A 1186 -44.04 -57.35 -9.02
C THR A 1186 -44.83 -58.43 -8.26
N THR A 1187 -44.65 -59.69 -8.64
CA THR A 1187 -45.23 -60.84 -7.92
C THR A 1187 -44.53 -61.04 -6.56
N PRO A 1188 -45.25 -61.01 -5.41
CA PRO A 1188 -44.63 -61.17 -4.08
C PRO A 1188 -44.19 -62.62 -3.80
N PRO A 1189 -43.15 -62.84 -2.98
CA PRO A 1189 -42.78 -64.18 -2.52
C PRO A 1189 -43.79 -64.72 -1.50
N ALA A 1190 -44.34 -65.91 -1.77
CA ALA A 1190 -45.19 -66.63 -0.82
C ALA A 1190 -44.37 -67.58 0.07
N ASP A 1191 -44.68 -67.59 1.36
CA ASP A 1191 -43.84 -68.12 2.42
C ASP A 1191 -43.96 -69.65 2.62
N ILE A 1192 -42.84 -70.26 2.98
CA ILE A 1192 -42.62 -71.48 3.82
C ILE A 1192 -43.67 -72.62 3.82
N THR A 1193 -43.22 -73.76 3.26
CA THR A 1193 -43.38 -75.20 3.64
C THR A 1193 -44.10 -75.56 4.96
N PRO A 1194 -44.75 -76.76 5.13
CA PRO A 1194 -44.04 -78.07 5.13
C PRO A 1194 -44.94 -79.30 4.71
N PRO A 1195 -44.63 -80.60 5.04
CA PRO A 1195 -44.23 -81.54 3.98
C PRO A 1195 -44.94 -82.92 3.95
N ALA A 1196 -44.86 -83.64 2.82
CA ALA A 1196 -44.60 -85.10 2.75
C ALA A 1196 -44.72 -85.65 1.30
N ASP A 1197 -43.87 -86.63 0.96
CA ASP A 1197 -44.10 -87.62 -0.11
C ASP A 1197 -45.47 -88.33 0.06
N ILE A 1198 -46.16 -88.73 -1.02
CA ILE A 1198 -46.03 -90.04 -1.73
C ILE A 1198 -46.61 -89.88 -3.17
N THR A 1199 -46.30 -90.85 -4.04
CA THR A 1199 -46.29 -90.90 -5.52
C THR A 1199 -47.67 -91.28 -6.19
N PRO A 1200 -47.81 -91.61 -7.52
CA PRO A 1200 -48.77 -90.99 -8.49
C PRO A 1200 -49.85 -92.02 -9.02
N PRO A 1201 -50.41 -92.05 -10.28
CA PRO A 1201 -50.35 -91.17 -11.48
C PRO A 1201 -51.70 -90.98 -12.29
N ALA A 1202 -51.57 -90.54 -13.56
CA ALA A 1202 -52.48 -90.66 -14.75
C ALA A 1202 -53.50 -89.51 -15.03
N ASP A 1203 -53.85 -89.11 -16.27
CA ASP A 1203 -53.28 -89.24 -17.64
C ASP A 1203 -54.09 -88.34 -18.65
N THR A 1204 -53.69 -88.25 -19.94
CA THR A 1204 -54.47 -87.90 -21.18
C THR A 1204 -54.75 -86.45 -21.65
N THR A 1205 -53.94 -86.01 -22.64
CA THR A 1205 -54.26 -85.50 -24.03
C THR A 1205 -55.20 -84.31 -24.41
N SER A 1206 -54.80 -83.64 -25.52
CA SER A 1206 -55.27 -82.45 -26.30
C SER A 1206 -56.61 -82.63 -27.10
N PRO A 1207 -57.06 -81.79 -28.11
CA PRO A 1207 -56.43 -80.64 -28.83
C PRO A 1207 -57.32 -79.44 -29.38
N ALA A 1208 -56.67 -78.46 -30.04
CA ALA A 1208 -57.10 -77.66 -31.24
C ALA A 1208 -58.27 -76.61 -31.13
N ASP A 1209 -58.49 -75.59 -32.00
CA ASP A 1209 -57.81 -75.09 -33.23
C ASP A 1209 -58.25 -73.65 -33.72
N ILE A 1210 -57.48 -73.06 -34.65
CA ILE A 1210 -57.86 -72.14 -35.80
C ILE A 1210 -58.31 -70.64 -35.63
N THR A 1211 -57.84 -69.79 -36.57
CA THR A 1211 -58.14 -68.36 -36.89
C THR A 1211 -58.68 -68.22 -38.35
N PRO A 1212 -58.64 -67.11 -39.14
CA PRO A 1212 -58.70 -65.64 -38.95
C PRO A 1212 -59.77 -64.92 -39.86
N ALA A 1213 -59.83 -63.58 -39.91
CA ALA A 1213 -59.75 -62.74 -41.15
C ALA A 1213 -60.44 -61.32 -41.14
N THR A 1214 -59.71 -60.34 -41.70
CA THR A 1214 -60.13 -59.15 -42.52
C THR A 1214 -61.10 -58.04 -42.05
N ASP A 1215 -60.52 -56.87 -41.74
CA ASP A 1215 -60.50 -55.62 -42.55
C ASP A 1215 -61.66 -54.58 -42.67
N THR A 1216 -61.23 -53.31 -42.67
CA THR A 1216 -61.85 -52.04 -43.13
C THR A 1216 -63.08 -51.38 -42.46
N ASP A 1217 -62.82 -50.10 -42.08
CA ASP A 1217 -63.61 -48.87 -42.33
C ASP A 1217 -64.59 -48.23 -41.32
N LYS A 1218 -64.24 -46.95 -41.04
CA LYS A 1218 -65.07 -45.71 -40.96
C LYS A 1218 -65.59 -45.13 -39.62
N GLU A 1219 -65.04 -43.94 -39.38
CA GLU A 1219 -65.72 -42.66 -39.07
C GLU A 1219 -66.36 -42.36 -37.68
N ALA A 1220 -65.84 -41.26 -37.12
CA ALA A 1220 -66.55 -40.12 -36.54
C ALA A 1220 -66.97 -40.11 -35.04
N LYS A 1221 -66.27 -39.22 -34.32
CA LYS A 1221 -66.78 -38.18 -33.41
C LYS A 1221 -67.54 -38.55 -32.10
N ALA A 1222 -66.93 -38.05 -31.02
CA ALA A 1222 -67.50 -37.14 -30.01
C ALA A 1222 -67.94 -37.68 -28.63
N GLU A 1223 -67.59 -36.85 -27.64
CA GLU A 1223 -68.24 -36.58 -26.35
C GLU A 1223 -68.32 -37.67 -25.24
N ALA A 1224 -67.28 -37.62 -24.40
CA ALA A 1224 -67.35 -37.12 -23.01
C ALA A 1224 -67.99 -37.96 -21.86
N VAL A 1225 -67.75 -37.44 -20.64
CA VAL A 1225 -68.51 -37.64 -19.37
C VAL A 1225 -68.09 -38.79 -18.42
N LYS A 1226 -67.31 -38.41 -17.38
CA LYS A 1226 -67.43 -38.81 -15.93
C LYS A 1226 -67.26 -40.31 -15.54
N GLU A 1227 -67.07 -40.75 -14.28
CA GLU A 1227 -66.80 -40.14 -12.96
C GLU A 1227 -66.20 -41.23 -11.99
N GLN A 1228 -65.88 -40.83 -10.76
CA GLN A 1228 -65.94 -41.64 -9.50
C GLN A 1228 -64.79 -42.62 -9.10
N THR A 1229 -64.00 -42.11 -8.14
CA THR A 1229 -63.54 -42.68 -6.85
C THR A 1229 -64.46 -43.76 -6.19
N PRO A 1230 -63.99 -44.63 -5.25
CA PRO A 1230 -63.32 -44.32 -3.94
C PRO A 1230 -62.07 -45.21 -3.63
N GLY A 1231 -61.23 -45.05 -2.58
CA GLY A 1231 -61.44 -44.93 -1.12
C GLY A 1231 -61.48 -46.33 -0.44
N THR A 1232 -60.91 -46.66 0.73
CA THR A 1232 -60.24 -45.95 1.86
C THR A 1232 -59.65 -46.97 2.88
N ARG A 1233 -58.77 -46.52 3.82
CA ARG A 1233 -58.66 -46.98 5.25
C ARG A 1233 -58.03 -48.36 5.59
N ASP A 1234 -57.52 -48.65 6.80
CA ASP A 1234 -57.02 -47.89 8.00
C ASP A 1234 -56.25 -48.87 8.95
N ASP A 1235 -55.76 -48.38 10.10
CA ASP A 1235 -55.42 -49.11 11.36
C ASP A 1235 -54.07 -49.87 11.52
N LYS A 1236 -53.43 -49.97 12.72
CA LYS A 1236 -53.31 -49.13 13.96
C LYS A 1236 -52.38 -49.82 15.01
N ARG A 1237 -52.09 -49.13 16.15
CA ARG A 1237 -51.62 -49.61 17.50
C ARG A 1237 -50.09 -49.65 17.78
N THR A 1238 -49.53 -49.36 18.98
CA THR A 1238 -50.01 -48.78 20.28
C THR A 1238 -48.85 -48.43 21.27
N LEU A 1239 -49.00 -47.36 22.10
CA LEU A 1239 -48.53 -47.11 23.51
C LEU A 1239 -47.03 -47.32 23.92
N ALA A 1240 -46.42 -46.77 25.00
CA ALA A 1240 -46.78 -45.94 26.19
C ALA A 1240 -45.50 -45.18 26.71
N TRP A 1241 -45.51 -43.93 27.21
CA TRP A 1241 -45.77 -43.41 28.60
C TRP A 1241 -44.81 -43.92 29.72
N LEU A 1242 -44.34 -43.14 30.73
CA LEU A 1242 -44.18 -41.68 31.02
C LEU A 1242 -43.40 -41.44 32.36
N LEU A 1243 -43.16 -40.17 32.78
CA LEU A 1243 -42.74 -39.61 34.11
C LEU A 1243 -41.21 -39.45 34.39
N MET A 1244 -40.61 -38.26 34.64
CA MET A 1244 -40.83 -37.07 35.53
C MET A 1244 -40.16 -37.20 36.94
N PHE A 1245 -39.69 -36.18 37.70
CA PHE A 1245 -40.00 -34.73 37.82
C PHE A 1245 -39.01 -33.94 38.77
N VAL A 1246 -39.21 -32.61 38.91
CA VAL A 1246 -39.02 -31.69 40.09
C VAL A 1246 -37.64 -31.02 40.35
N ILE A 1247 -37.48 -29.74 40.81
CA ILE A 1247 -38.22 -28.44 40.61
C ILE A 1247 -37.43 -27.22 41.21
N GLY A 1248 -37.63 -25.97 40.71
CA GLY A 1248 -37.46 -24.69 41.46
C GLY A 1248 -36.54 -23.61 40.84
N GLY A 1249 -36.84 -22.30 40.83
CA GLY A 1249 -38.04 -21.49 41.17
C GLY A 1249 -37.80 -20.00 40.79
N ALA A 1250 -38.66 -19.35 40.00
CA ALA A 1250 -39.81 -18.51 40.39
C ALA A 1250 -39.48 -17.01 40.71
N GLY A 1251 -40.12 -16.07 39.98
CA GLY A 1251 -40.01 -14.62 40.25
C GLY A 1251 -40.68 -13.71 39.20
N VAL A 1252 -42.02 -13.63 39.17
CA VAL A 1252 -42.79 -12.68 38.34
C VAL A 1252 -43.71 -11.85 39.23
N ILE A 1253 -43.74 -10.53 39.01
CA ILE A 1253 -44.75 -9.62 39.58
C ILE A 1253 -45.60 -9.04 38.44
N VAL A 1254 -46.92 -9.11 38.59
CA VAL A 1254 -47.91 -8.53 37.67
C VAL A 1254 -48.56 -7.32 38.34
N PHE A 1255 -48.67 -6.21 37.62
CA PHE A 1255 -49.72 -5.23 37.83
C PHE A 1255 -50.46 -5.01 36.51
N GLY A 1256 -51.74 -5.37 36.47
CA GLY A 1256 -52.60 -5.14 35.32
C GLY A 1256 -53.55 -3.96 35.54
N LYS A 1257 -54.03 -3.36 34.44
CA LYS A 1257 -55.30 -2.62 34.44
C LYS A 1257 -56.03 -2.75 33.11
N LYS A 1258 -57.35 -2.85 33.20
CA LYS A 1258 -58.28 -3.03 32.07
C LYS A 1258 -58.78 -1.69 31.54
N ASN A 1259 -59.31 -1.73 30.31
CA ASN A 1259 -60.27 -0.79 29.71
C ASN A 1259 -59.71 0.62 29.40
N LYS A 1260 -60.19 1.35 28.39
CA LYS A 1260 -61.41 1.19 27.57
C LYS A 1260 -61.21 1.88 26.20
N PHE A 1261 -61.71 1.30 25.12
CA PHE A 1261 -62.00 2.05 23.89
C PHE A 1261 -63.32 2.81 24.06
N THR A 1262 -63.37 4.08 23.64
CA THR A 1262 -64.61 4.81 23.32
C THR A 1262 -64.31 5.87 22.26
N ASP A 1263 -64.98 5.71 21.12
CA ASP A 1263 -65.45 6.72 20.16
C ASP A 1263 -64.51 7.79 19.55
N LYS A 1264 -64.43 7.72 18.20
CA LYS A 1264 -64.58 8.82 17.22
C LYS A 1264 -63.75 10.11 17.44
N ILE A 1265 -62.87 10.41 16.48
CA ILE A 1265 -63.22 10.96 15.15
C ILE A 1265 -62.21 10.42 14.13
#